data_AF-A0A8B9GJ58-F1
#
_entry.id   AF-A0A8B9GJ58-F1
#
_cell.length_a   1.000
_cell.length_b   1.000
_cell.length_c   1.000
_cell.angle_alpha   90.00
_cell.angle_beta   90.00
_cell.angle_gamma   90.00
#
_symmetry.space_group_name_H-M   'P 1'
#
loop_
_entity.id
_entity.type
_entity.pdbx_description
1 polymer ?
#
loop_
_entity_poly.entity_id
_entity_poly.type
_entity_poly.pdbx_seq_one_letter_code
_entity_poly.pdbx_strand_id
1 'polypeptide(L)'
;MASGSQEAPQVAELEAELQCLAEELSRCQADKEFVWSLWKHLQVSSPDLTQAVSLVVEREKQKAEVKDRRVLEILQAKDSEIETLEQRLTGQQQEINNLIWRKIAVDEENAHLKNEFSNLNQKFKDKSQELKDTEECAQKKEEQNRLVIKNLEVENQGLNTCCADLLSNLEKLRKQEAQWKTEKSGHDARIKTLETDLAEAREQMKELHNICSNLSSQVAVKQEELTQKDCDVIRARKELQELQNLYSQNIEHTAQQAELIKQLQALNNGTQKVLKDQGDAHIAETTTYQKLYNELASCFETVKASEVQLQRNCASLQDHLRGKDEKICQLQEQLQQAHDASDAVYQNPPKCEVHTQETDELRAAHEKRRERLQMLQTNYRALKEQLKQWEEGDSRIGSGKGRYQHTDPHQLCQEDSDAVWNKLAFFKKEHKRLLIEKLNLEKELEQMKVHQSVEPLFKLSEDDEVKNSAAKKNMKEVSHQMLQKVQQLERRFKAIEGELKKQKEVNEDLLKEKNYLEASLKVQKEDADTRENELETLFKRICEIKKDKTELQLVIDAQEREVASLTGQVAEANRLRNENEDLLSQVQELKCLLDEAKAVATFGQYNCKITGTKVKLKTGKKKSSLGHHGAFLKQSIKVMSNVFENFSKDGWEDVSESSDPEIPTYDSLETAIANTVQNINPLPDRSKQQGKKQMQDSQKPCNIVCLEGKPHVYNKKGHSQNKDLEKLLSNRRKICCLTSYPSILNKVNRTKRRNIIVQKPGYTVTLLHDRIKSLQKQLAVLQNEKKTAVSSAKVFKENNEKLTNELQLADQRLQTSKLTIEVLTSNLAKWQQEKETLQEKLKLREHLSLTAGKSEATPPSKNIDLEMKQLQCKLKNSNNEITKQSTTIKSLKNEVREKEERIQELQAKISRLERDLNMKRHLIEDFRSRLKANQENEKNSNEALKSLERKAKALAEDCLNKKTSIDSLKQKLNIATKEKSQYEQMYHKAKDELEKKDHKLTNLECKMTETECAMTELETTASQQLHGLAKQSRQALETVQKQLLLSNGKVEQFMTFVKALTRELQHSVQELRTKIKQAKKMGEVRVCKKGLSQESVQLAASILNVSTTDLEEILEVEDDDEAAKTKMEFENDKEWLEYIHNLLEAQFPFVSYLMDAILQKLNEKKKLVEEYSSLMKHTA
;
A
#
# COMPACT_ATOMS: atom_id res chain seq x y z
N MET A 1 125.00 31.43 -47.89
CA MET A 1 126.24 32.14 -48.26
C MET A 1 127.27 31.82 -47.19
N ALA A 2 128.33 31.07 -47.51
CA ALA A 2 129.51 30.83 -46.65
C ALA A 2 130.59 30.02 -47.41
N SER A 3 130.87 30.38 -48.67
CA SER A 3 131.68 29.56 -49.60
C SER A 3 133.16 29.94 -49.61
N GLY A 4 133.69 30.50 -48.52
CA GLY A 4 135.00 31.17 -48.49
C GLY A 4 135.72 31.06 -47.16
N SER A 5 135.57 29.93 -46.46
CA SER A 5 136.13 29.71 -45.12
C SER A 5 136.82 28.35 -44.93
N GLN A 6 137.06 27.59 -46.02
CA GLN A 6 137.89 26.37 -45.99
C GLN A 6 139.38 26.63 -46.29
N GLU A 7 139.70 27.72 -47.00
CA GLU A 7 141.10 28.12 -47.24
C GLU A 7 141.76 28.63 -45.95
N ALA A 8 141.02 29.38 -45.11
CA ALA A 8 141.54 29.95 -43.86
C ALA A 8 142.18 28.92 -42.89
N PRO A 9 141.55 27.78 -42.53
CA PRO A 9 142.19 26.79 -41.67
C PRO A 9 143.39 26.11 -42.34
N GLN A 10 143.36 25.85 -43.66
CA GLN A 10 144.50 25.26 -44.37
C GLN A 10 145.69 26.23 -44.46
N VAL A 11 145.43 27.52 -44.66
CA VAL A 11 146.46 28.57 -44.59
C VAL A 11 147.03 28.67 -43.19
N ALA A 12 146.20 28.67 -42.14
CA ALA A 12 146.68 28.72 -40.75
C ALA A 12 147.50 27.47 -40.35
N GLU A 13 147.13 26.29 -40.84
CA GLU A 13 147.87 25.04 -40.64
C GLU A 13 149.23 25.07 -41.36
N LEU A 14 149.27 25.53 -42.62
CA LEU A 14 150.51 25.74 -43.37
C LEU A 14 151.38 26.87 -42.78
N GLU A 15 150.80 27.94 -42.23
CA GLU A 15 151.52 29.00 -41.52
C GLU A 15 152.16 28.46 -40.23
N ALA A 16 151.46 27.60 -39.48
CA ALA A 16 152.00 26.94 -38.30
C ALA A 16 153.12 25.94 -38.65
N GLU A 17 152.97 25.17 -39.74
CA GLU A 17 154.05 24.31 -40.25
C GLU A 17 155.27 25.12 -40.70
N LEU A 18 155.07 26.23 -41.42
CA LEU A 18 156.15 27.14 -41.83
C LEU A 18 156.86 27.79 -40.63
N GLN A 19 156.13 28.21 -39.60
CA GLN A 19 156.72 28.71 -38.36
C GLN A 19 157.54 27.62 -37.65
N CYS A 20 156.98 26.41 -37.51
CA CYS A 20 157.70 25.28 -36.91
C CYS A 20 158.99 24.95 -37.69
N LEU A 21 158.93 24.89 -39.02
CA LEU A 21 160.10 24.65 -39.87
C LEU A 21 161.14 25.78 -39.76
N ALA A 22 160.72 27.04 -39.61
CA ALA A 22 161.63 28.17 -39.40
C ALA A 22 162.31 28.12 -38.01
N GLU A 23 161.59 27.71 -36.96
CA GLU A 23 162.17 27.47 -35.63
C GLU A 23 163.19 26.32 -35.66
N GLU A 24 162.87 25.20 -36.33
CA GLU A 24 163.79 24.07 -36.44
C GLU A 24 165.03 24.42 -37.28
N LEU A 25 164.88 25.19 -38.36
CA LEU A 25 166.00 25.73 -39.14
C LEU A 25 166.90 26.63 -38.28
N SER A 26 166.31 27.54 -37.52
CA SER A 26 167.01 28.43 -36.59
C SER A 26 167.77 27.65 -35.51
N ARG A 27 167.15 26.61 -34.93
CA ARG A 27 167.77 25.71 -33.95
C ARG A 27 168.96 24.95 -34.56
N CYS A 28 168.82 24.43 -35.77
CA CYS A 28 169.90 23.76 -36.51
C CYS A 28 171.04 24.72 -36.88
N GLN A 29 170.73 25.98 -37.21
CA GLN A 29 171.75 27.00 -37.48
C GLN A 29 172.52 27.37 -36.20
N ALA A 30 171.83 27.55 -35.07
CA ALA A 30 172.47 27.75 -33.77
C ALA A 30 173.35 26.57 -33.34
N ASP A 31 172.93 25.32 -33.61
CA ASP A 31 173.74 24.13 -33.37
C ASP A 31 174.98 24.06 -34.28
N LYS A 32 174.86 24.45 -35.55
CA LYS A 32 176.00 24.55 -36.48
C LYS A 32 177.04 25.57 -35.99
N GLU A 33 176.61 26.78 -35.62
CA GLU A 33 177.53 27.82 -35.13
C GLU A 33 178.14 27.44 -33.76
N PHE A 34 177.41 26.72 -32.92
CA PHE A 34 177.94 26.13 -31.69
C PHE A 34 179.04 25.10 -31.97
N VAL A 35 178.79 24.12 -32.85
CA VAL A 35 179.79 23.09 -33.22
C VAL A 35 181.03 23.72 -33.87
N TRP A 36 180.84 24.74 -34.72
CA TRP A 36 181.94 25.48 -35.35
C TRP A 36 182.78 26.25 -34.32
N SER A 37 182.13 26.88 -33.34
CA SER A 37 182.79 27.58 -32.23
C SER A 37 183.57 26.61 -31.33
N LEU A 38 182.97 25.45 -31.02
CA LEU A 38 183.60 24.38 -30.23
C LEU A 38 184.82 23.80 -30.95
N TRP A 39 184.72 23.51 -32.24
CA TRP A 39 185.84 23.03 -33.06
C TRP A 39 187.00 24.04 -33.08
N LYS A 40 186.70 25.32 -33.27
CA LYS A 40 187.70 26.40 -33.23
C LYS A 40 188.37 26.56 -31.86
N HIS A 41 187.62 26.38 -30.77
CA HIS A 41 188.15 26.41 -29.40
C HIS A 41 189.10 25.23 -29.13
N LEU A 42 188.77 24.03 -29.63
CA LEU A 42 189.60 22.83 -29.53
C LEU A 42 190.87 22.85 -30.39
N GLN A 43 191.00 23.81 -31.32
CA GLN A 43 192.14 23.92 -32.24
C GLN A 43 193.33 24.74 -31.68
N VAL A 44 193.18 25.33 -30.49
CA VAL A 44 194.27 26.07 -29.81
C VAL A 44 195.36 25.09 -29.34
N SER A 45 196.63 25.51 -29.35
CA SER A 45 197.80 24.66 -29.04
C SER A 45 197.82 24.01 -27.65
N SER A 46 196.92 24.44 -26.75
CA SER A 46 196.63 23.80 -25.46
C SER A 46 195.16 24.10 -25.09
N PRO A 47 194.20 23.27 -25.52
CA PRO A 47 192.77 23.54 -25.35
C PRO A 47 192.26 23.12 -23.96
N ASP A 48 191.38 23.91 -23.36
CA ASP A 48 190.70 23.54 -22.11
C ASP A 48 189.53 22.59 -22.41
N LEU A 49 189.77 21.29 -22.20
CA LEU A 49 188.76 20.25 -22.38
C LEU A 49 187.60 20.36 -21.38
N THR A 50 187.82 20.92 -20.19
CA THR A 50 186.76 21.13 -19.20
C THR A 50 185.82 22.25 -19.65
N GLN A 51 186.35 23.38 -20.12
CA GLN A 51 185.53 24.46 -20.70
C GLN A 51 184.75 23.98 -21.93
N ALA A 52 185.38 23.21 -22.82
CA ALA A 52 184.73 22.62 -23.99
C ALA A 52 183.56 21.70 -23.62
N VAL A 53 183.73 20.81 -22.62
CA VAL A 53 182.66 19.92 -22.14
C VAL A 53 181.54 20.71 -21.46
N SER A 54 181.85 21.72 -20.64
CA SER A 54 180.82 22.56 -20.01
C SER A 54 179.94 23.28 -21.04
N LEU A 55 180.52 23.76 -22.14
CA LEU A 55 179.76 24.37 -23.24
C LEU A 55 178.81 23.36 -23.93
N VAL A 56 179.23 22.11 -24.12
CA VAL A 56 178.37 21.05 -24.68
C VAL A 56 177.22 20.69 -23.73
N VAL A 57 177.52 20.54 -22.44
CA VAL A 57 176.49 20.23 -21.42
C VAL A 57 175.44 21.35 -21.34
N GLU A 58 175.86 22.62 -21.32
CA GLU A 58 174.91 23.75 -21.29
C GLU A 58 174.09 23.83 -22.59
N ARG A 59 174.68 23.50 -23.76
CA ARG A 59 173.95 23.49 -25.03
C ARG A 59 172.91 22.36 -25.11
N GLU A 60 173.22 21.16 -24.64
CA GLU A 60 172.25 20.06 -24.59
C GLU A 60 171.17 20.30 -23.51
N LYS A 61 171.52 20.91 -22.37
CA LYS A 61 170.56 21.39 -21.37
C LYS A 61 169.55 22.37 -21.98
N GLN A 62 170.00 23.37 -22.74
CA GLN A 62 169.09 24.29 -23.46
C GLN A 62 168.15 23.55 -24.42
N LYS A 63 168.61 22.48 -25.09
CA LYS A 63 167.75 21.66 -25.96
C LYS A 63 166.73 20.84 -25.18
N ALA A 64 167.05 20.40 -23.96
CA ALA A 64 166.08 19.76 -23.07
C ALA A 64 165.03 20.79 -22.60
N GLU A 65 165.47 21.93 -22.07
CA GLU A 65 164.59 23.03 -21.61
C GLU A 65 163.62 23.51 -22.70
N VAL A 66 164.05 23.59 -23.96
CA VAL A 66 163.18 23.93 -25.11
C VAL A 66 162.18 22.81 -25.44
N LYS A 67 162.55 21.53 -25.30
CA LYS A 67 161.61 20.40 -25.49
C LYS A 67 160.56 20.38 -24.37
N ASP A 68 161.00 20.50 -23.12
CA ASP A 68 160.12 20.50 -21.95
C ASP A 68 159.14 21.68 -22.00
N ARG A 69 159.63 22.86 -22.39
CA ARG A 69 158.78 24.03 -22.68
C ARG A 69 157.72 23.73 -23.75
N ARG A 70 158.10 23.14 -24.89
CA ARG A 70 157.16 22.82 -25.96
C ARG A 70 156.15 21.73 -25.54
N VAL A 71 156.52 20.81 -24.66
CA VAL A 71 155.58 19.86 -24.03
C VAL A 71 154.60 20.58 -23.11
N LEU A 72 155.06 21.54 -22.28
CA LEU A 72 154.19 22.35 -21.42
C LEU A 72 153.22 23.22 -22.25
N GLU A 73 153.67 23.81 -23.35
CA GLU A 73 152.83 24.60 -24.27
C GLU A 73 151.77 23.72 -24.96
N ILE A 74 152.10 22.48 -25.34
CA ILE A 74 151.13 21.49 -25.85
C ILE A 74 150.13 21.07 -24.76
N LEU A 75 150.58 20.83 -23.52
CA LEU A 75 149.70 20.47 -22.41
C LEU A 75 148.74 21.62 -22.10
N GLN A 76 149.22 22.86 -21.96
CA GLN A 76 148.37 24.03 -21.71
C GLN A 76 147.35 24.26 -22.83
N ALA A 77 147.71 24.02 -24.09
CA ALA A 77 146.77 24.06 -25.22
C ALA A 77 145.71 22.95 -25.12
N LYS A 78 146.07 21.74 -24.67
CA LYS A 78 145.14 20.63 -24.49
C LYS A 78 144.24 20.80 -23.27
N ASP A 79 144.74 21.34 -22.17
CA ASP A 79 143.93 21.71 -21.00
C ASP A 79 142.90 22.78 -21.38
N SER A 80 143.30 23.77 -22.19
CA SER A 80 142.39 24.79 -22.74
C SER A 80 141.33 24.18 -23.66
N GLU A 81 141.70 23.22 -24.52
CA GLU A 81 140.76 22.50 -25.38
C GLU A 81 139.76 21.67 -24.55
N ILE A 82 140.23 20.97 -23.52
CA ILE A 82 139.41 20.22 -22.56
C ILE A 82 138.41 21.16 -21.88
N GLU A 83 138.82 22.33 -21.38
CA GLU A 83 137.91 23.29 -20.74
C GLU A 83 136.78 23.71 -21.70
N THR A 84 137.09 24.01 -22.97
CA THR A 84 136.04 24.36 -23.95
C THR A 84 135.09 23.21 -24.27
N LEU A 85 135.55 21.95 -24.17
CA LEU A 85 134.73 20.75 -24.32
C LEU A 85 133.85 20.51 -23.08
N GLU A 86 134.35 20.74 -21.88
CA GLU A 86 133.58 20.65 -20.63
C GLU A 86 132.51 21.75 -20.53
N GLN A 87 132.83 22.99 -20.93
CA GLN A 87 131.87 24.08 -21.04
C GLN A 87 130.77 23.74 -22.08
N ARG A 88 131.12 23.12 -23.20
CA ARG A 88 130.14 22.65 -24.21
C ARG A 88 129.27 21.50 -23.68
N LEU A 89 129.88 20.52 -23.00
CA LEU A 89 129.19 19.37 -22.43
C LEU A 89 128.20 19.77 -21.34
N THR A 90 128.60 20.69 -20.45
CA THR A 90 127.71 21.21 -19.39
C THR A 90 126.57 22.03 -19.96
N GLY A 91 126.80 22.84 -21.00
CA GLY A 91 125.73 23.53 -21.74
C GLY A 91 124.73 22.55 -22.38
N GLN A 92 125.22 21.50 -23.06
CA GLN A 92 124.36 20.44 -23.61
C GLN A 92 123.58 19.68 -22.52
N GLN A 93 124.20 19.39 -21.38
CA GLN A 93 123.52 18.73 -20.25
C GLN A 93 122.41 19.62 -19.66
N GLN A 94 122.61 20.94 -19.59
CA GLN A 94 121.54 21.88 -19.19
C GLN A 94 120.39 21.90 -20.19
N GLU A 95 120.66 21.89 -21.49
CA GLU A 95 119.61 21.81 -22.52
C GLU A 95 118.82 20.50 -22.46
N ILE A 96 119.51 19.36 -22.28
CA ILE A 96 118.90 18.04 -22.05
C ILE A 96 117.99 18.07 -20.82
N ASN A 97 118.46 18.64 -19.70
CA ASN A 97 117.65 18.77 -18.48
C ASN A 97 116.40 19.66 -18.71
N ASN A 98 116.55 20.76 -19.45
CA ASN A 98 115.44 21.65 -19.81
C ASN A 98 114.46 21.02 -20.81
N LEU A 99 114.88 20.05 -21.62
CA LEU A 99 114.00 19.23 -22.46
C LEU A 99 113.27 18.17 -21.63
N ILE A 100 113.94 17.52 -20.67
CA ILE A 100 113.33 16.56 -19.74
C ILE A 100 112.24 17.21 -18.90
N TRP A 101 112.48 18.38 -18.30
CA TRP A 101 111.45 19.10 -17.53
C TRP A 101 110.23 19.49 -18.37
N ARG A 102 110.43 20.00 -19.59
CA ARG A 102 109.33 20.28 -20.53
C ARG A 102 108.55 19.02 -20.92
N LYS A 103 109.24 17.89 -21.12
CA LYS A 103 108.60 16.60 -21.39
C LYS A 103 107.74 16.14 -20.21
N ILE A 104 108.23 16.25 -18.98
CA ILE A 104 107.48 15.87 -17.77
C ILE A 104 106.18 16.69 -17.66
N ALA A 105 106.25 18.02 -17.81
CA ALA A 105 105.06 18.88 -17.78
C ALA A 105 104.03 18.49 -18.87
N VAL A 106 104.50 18.20 -20.10
CA VAL A 106 103.62 17.75 -21.20
C VAL A 106 103.06 16.35 -20.94
N ASP A 107 103.82 15.42 -20.35
CA ASP A 107 103.32 14.09 -19.96
C ASP A 107 102.27 14.20 -18.83
N GLU A 108 102.40 15.15 -17.90
CA GLU A 108 101.42 15.47 -16.84
C GLU A 108 100.14 16.11 -17.40
N GLU A 109 100.25 17.09 -18.31
CA GLU A 109 99.10 17.67 -19.02
C GLU A 109 98.34 16.61 -19.84
N ASN A 110 99.06 15.73 -20.55
CA ASN A 110 98.45 14.60 -21.27
C ASN A 110 97.75 13.62 -20.31
N ALA A 111 98.29 13.38 -19.11
CA ALA A 111 97.63 12.57 -18.10
C ALA A 111 96.35 13.24 -17.58
N HIS A 112 96.35 14.57 -17.36
CA HIS A 112 95.16 15.33 -16.98
C HIS A 112 94.07 15.23 -18.06
N LEU A 113 94.39 15.58 -19.31
CA LEU A 113 93.45 15.53 -20.44
C LEU A 113 92.89 14.11 -20.67
N LYS A 114 93.70 13.08 -20.47
CA LYS A 114 93.26 11.68 -20.54
C LYS A 114 92.29 11.30 -19.42
N ASN A 115 92.45 11.85 -18.22
CA ASN A 115 91.52 11.68 -17.11
C ASN A 115 90.21 12.45 -17.37
N GLU A 116 90.28 13.68 -17.88
CA GLU A 116 89.10 14.46 -18.26
C GLU A 116 88.30 13.79 -19.39
N PHE A 117 88.97 13.29 -20.43
CA PHE A 117 88.33 12.53 -21.51
C PHE A 117 87.69 11.24 -20.97
N SER A 118 88.34 10.54 -20.04
CA SER A 118 87.77 9.37 -19.37
C SER A 118 86.50 9.74 -18.58
N ASN A 119 86.54 10.84 -17.85
CA ASN A 119 85.40 11.35 -17.07
C ASN A 119 84.24 11.82 -17.96
N LEU A 120 84.52 12.48 -19.09
CA LEU A 120 83.51 12.91 -20.07
C LEU A 120 82.88 11.70 -20.79
N ASN A 121 83.68 10.72 -21.19
CA ASN A 121 83.21 9.46 -21.77
C ASN A 121 82.32 8.67 -20.78
N GLN A 122 82.66 8.67 -19.48
CA GLN A 122 81.80 8.06 -18.47
C GLN A 122 80.48 8.83 -18.32
N LYS A 123 80.52 10.16 -18.14
CA LYS A 123 79.31 11.01 -18.09
C LYS A 123 78.42 10.84 -19.33
N PHE A 124 78.99 10.64 -20.52
CA PHE A 124 78.25 10.37 -21.74
C PHE A 124 77.53 9.02 -21.70
N LYS A 125 78.18 7.96 -21.22
CA LYS A 125 77.54 6.65 -21.00
C LYS A 125 76.44 6.73 -19.95
N ASP A 126 76.70 7.40 -18.82
CA ASP A 126 75.74 7.58 -17.73
C ASP A 126 74.49 8.31 -18.24
N LYS A 127 74.66 9.40 -18.99
CA LYS A 127 73.55 10.16 -19.58
C LYS A 127 72.83 9.38 -20.69
N SER A 128 73.54 8.58 -21.48
CA SER A 128 72.94 7.70 -22.48
C SER A 128 72.11 6.59 -21.86
N GLN A 129 72.52 6.05 -20.70
CA GLN A 129 71.75 5.07 -19.94
C GLN A 129 70.55 5.72 -19.25
N GLU A 130 70.72 6.91 -18.64
CA GLU A 130 69.61 7.70 -18.07
C GLU A 130 68.53 8.00 -19.12
N LEU A 131 68.92 8.44 -20.32
CA LEU A 131 67.98 8.67 -21.43
C LEU A 131 67.21 7.39 -21.78
N LYS A 132 67.91 6.26 -21.94
CA LYS A 132 67.30 4.96 -22.21
C LYS A 132 66.33 4.53 -21.10
N ASP A 133 66.68 4.74 -19.84
CA ASP A 133 65.82 4.41 -18.69
C ASP A 133 64.58 5.31 -18.64
N THR A 134 64.71 6.59 -19.00
CA THR A 134 63.55 7.50 -19.15
C THR A 134 62.66 7.14 -20.34
N GLU A 135 63.25 6.68 -21.46
CA GLU A 135 62.51 6.21 -22.63
C GLU A 135 61.73 4.93 -22.31
N GLU A 136 62.35 3.94 -21.66
CA GLU A 136 61.68 2.71 -21.21
C GLU A 136 60.59 3.02 -20.16
N CYS A 137 60.79 4.04 -19.31
CA CYS A 137 59.76 4.54 -18.39
C CYS A 137 58.59 5.20 -19.14
N ALA A 138 58.85 5.97 -20.20
CA ALA A 138 57.83 6.58 -21.04
C ALA A 138 57.02 5.53 -21.79
N GLN A 139 57.68 4.59 -22.47
CA GLN A 139 57.02 3.48 -23.19
C GLN A 139 56.15 2.62 -22.25
N LYS A 140 56.60 2.34 -21.02
CA LYS A 140 55.78 1.64 -20.01
C LYS A 140 54.53 2.42 -19.60
N LYS A 141 54.63 3.75 -19.47
CA LYS A 141 53.46 4.62 -19.20
C LYS A 141 52.53 4.71 -20.40
N GLU A 142 53.05 4.72 -21.62
CA GLU A 142 52.27 4.73 -22.84
C GLU A 142 51.47 3.42 -23.02
N GLU A 143 52.11 2.26 -22.85
CA GLU A 143 51.40 0.96 -22.87
C GLU A 143 50.39 0.84 -21.72
N GLN A 144 50.70 1.38 -20.53
CA GLN A 144 49.73 1.46 -19.43
C GLN A 144 48.53 2.34 -19.78
N ASN A 145 48.75 3.51 -20.39
CA ASN A 145 47.67 4.40 -20.85
C ASN A 145 46.83 3.73 -21.95
N ARG A 146 47.46 3.04 -22.90
CA ARG A 146 46.80 2.26 -23.95
C ARG A 146 45.93 1.14 -23.37
N LEU A 147 46.40 0.45 -22.33
CA LEU A 147 45.60 -0.55 -21.61
C LEU A 147 44.41 0.08 -20.86
N VAL A 148 44.58 1.26 -20.26
CA VAL A 148 43.48 2.02 -19.63
C VAL A 148 42.45 2.46 -20.66
N ILE A 149 42.88 3.02 -21.80
CA ILE A 149 41.98 3.40 -22.91
C ILE A 149 41.19 2.18 -23.40
N LYS A 150 41.85 1.05 -23.65
CA LYS A 150 41.17 -0.18 -24.09
C LYS A 150 40.15 -0.69 -23.06
N ASN A 151 40.43 -0.58 -21.77
CA ASN A 151 39.47 -0.95 -20.72
C ASN A 151 38.25 -0.01 -20.72
N LEU A 152 38.46 1.30 -20.90
CA LEU A 152 37.40 2.30 -21.02
C LEU A 152 36.57 2.11 -22.30
N GLU A 153 37.18 1.71 -23.41
CA GLU A 153 36.48 1.34 -24.65
C GLU A 153 35.54 0.15 -24.43
N VAL A 154 36.01 -0.90 -23.74
CA VAL A 154 35.19 -2.08 -23.41
C VAL A 154 34.07 -1.73 -22.42
N GLU A 155 34.34 -0.91 -21.41
CA GLU A 155 33.31 -0.42 -20.48
C GLU A 155 32.25 0.43 -21.21
N ASN A 156 32.68 1.31 -22.11
CA ASN A 156 31.79 2.12 -22.95
C ASN A 156 30.95 1.26 -23.91
N GLN A 157 31.51 0.19 -24.50
CA GLN A 157 30.74 -0.79 -25.27
C GLN A 157 29.69 -1.52 -24.41
N GLY A 158 30.05 -1.90 -23.17
CA GLY A 158 29.12 -2.47 -22.20
C GLY A 158 27.99 -1.52 -21.81
N LEU A 159 28.31 -0.24 -21.56
CA LEU A 159 27.35 0.81 -21.25
C LEU A 159 26.41 1.09 -22.43
N ASN A 160 26.93 1.19 -23.66
CA ASN A 160 26.09 1.36 -24.86
C ASN A 160 25.16 0.17 -25.08
N THR A 161 25.62 -1.06 -24.84
CA THR A 161 24.78 -2.27 -24.88
C THR A 161 23.67 -2.19 -23.83
N CYS A 162 24.00 -1.80 -22.59
CA CYS A 162 23.02 -1.60 -21.53
C CYS A 162 22.00 -0.48 -21.86
N CYS A 163 22.42 0.60 -22.51
CA CYS A 163 21.53 1.65 -23.00
C CYS A 163 20.59 1.14 -24.11
N ALA A 164 21.08 0.31 -25.05
CA ALA A 164 20.23 -0.32 -26.06
C ALA A 164 19.21 -1.29 -25.45
N ASP A 165 19.60 -2.09 -24.46
CA ASP A 165 18.69 -2.96 -23.70
C ASP A 165 17.64 -2.17 -22.91
N LEU A 166 18.04 -1.05 -22.29
CA LEU A 166 17.11 -0.16 -21.59
C LEU A 166 16.11 0.50 -22.54
N LEU A 167 16.55 0.96 -23.71
CA LEU A 167 15.66 1.46 -24.77
C LEU A 167 14.70 0.36 -25.28
N SER A 168 15.20 -0.86 -25.50
CA SER A 168 14.39 -2.03 -25.87
C SER A 168 13.33 -2.35 -24.80
N ASN A 169 13.67 -2.20 -23.51
CA ASN A 169 12.74 -2.44 -22.42
C ASN A 169 11.73 -1.29 -22.23
N LEU A 170 12.12 -0.03 -22.41
CA LEU A 170 11.19 1.11 -22.46
C LEU A 170 10.19 0.98 -23.62
N GLU A 171 10.65 0.49 -24.77
CA GLU A 171 9.80 0.24 -25.94
C GLU A 171 8.81 -0.92 -25.72
N LYS A 172 9.22 -1.98 -25.00
CA LYS A 172 8.29 -3.03 -24.53
C LYS A 172 7.27 -2.48 -23.53
N LEU A 173 7.69 -1.64 -22.58
CA LEU A 173 6.81 -1.01 -21.60
C LEU A 173 5.79 -0.08 -22.26
N ARG A 174 6.17 0.72 -23.28
CA ARG A 174 5.22 1.51 -24.09
C ARG A 174 4.21 0.64 -24.83
N LYS A 175 4.62 -0.50 -25.38
CA LYS A 175 3.72 -1.44 -26.05
C LYS A 175 2.74 -2.09 -25.06
N GLN A 176 3.19 -2.42 -23.85
CA GLN A 176 2.31 -2.83 -22.76
C GLN A 176 1.38 -1.70 -22.32
N GLU A 177 1.85 -0.46 -22.19
CA GLU A 177 1.01 0.70 -21.85
C GLU A 177 -0.09 0.95 -22.89
N ALA A 178 0.22 0.81 -24.19
CA ALA A 178 -0.75 0.90 -25.27
C ALA A 178 -1.77 -0.26 -25.23
N GLN A 179 -1.33 -1.48 -24.91
CA GLN A 179 -2.22 -2.62 -24.67
C GLN A 179 -3.14 -2.36 -23.47
N TRP A 180 -2.62 -1.97 -22.31
CA TRP A 180 -3.40 -1.63 -21.11
C TRP A 180 -4.39 -0.49 -21.35
N LYS A 181 -4.05 0.53 -22.16
CA LYS A 181 -5.00 1.58 -22.56
C LYS A 181 -6.13 1.03 -23.44
N THR A 182 -5.82 0.11 -24.36
CA THR A 182 -6.81 -0.53 -25.22
C THR A 182 -7.74 -1.44 -24.40
N GLU A 183 -7.16 -2.29 -23.54
CA GLU A 183 -7.90 -3.16 -22.63
C GLU A 183 -8.77 -2.33 -21.66
N LYS A 184 -8.22 -1.26 -21.06
CA LYS A 184 -9.01 -0.33 -20.25
C LYS A 184 -10.17 0.25 -21.04
N SER A 185 -9.97 0.72 -22.27
CA SER A 185 -11.09 1.25 -23.08
C SER A 185 -12.17 0.21 -23.36
N GLY A 186 -11.80 -1.07 -23.50
CA GLY A 186 -12.73 -2.20 -23.59
C GLY A 186 -13.44 -2.52 -22.27
N HIS A 187 -12.77 -2.34 -21.13
CA HIS A 187 -13.39 -2.45 -19.81
C HIS A 187 -14.34 -1.27 -19.52
N ASP A 188 -13.94 -0.03 -19.81
CA ASP A 188 -14.77 1.17 -19.68
C ASP A 188 -16.02 1.07 -20.58
N ALA A 189 -15.89 0.50 -21.79
CA ALA A 189 -17.03 0.21 -22.67
C ALA A 189 -17.98 -0.85 -22.08
N ARG A 190 -17.45 -1.95 -21.53
CA ARG A 190 -18.26 -2.98 -20.84
C ARG A 190 -18.93 -2.44 -19.58
N ILE A 191 -18.26 -1.57 -18.82
CA ILE A 191 -18.83 -0.89 -17.66
C ILE A 191 -20.03 -0.06 -18.11
N LYS A 192 -19.91 0.73 -19.18
CA LYS A 192 -21.04 1.49 -19.73
C LYS A 192 -22.22 0.61 -20.18
N THR A 193 -21.96 -0.56 -20.76
CA THR A 193 -23.03 -1.53 -21.06
C THR A 193 -23.71 -2.03 -19.78
N LEU A 194 -22.93 -2.43 -18.77
CA LEU A 194 -23.48 -2.86 -17.48
C LEU A 194 -24.21 -1.73 -16.73
N GLU A 195 -23.79 -0.47 -16.92
CA GLU A 195 -24.51 0.72 -16.40
C GLU A 195 -25.85 0.92 -17.12
N THR A 196 -25.93 0.72 -18.43
CA THR A 196 -27.22 0.74 -19.16
C THR A 196 -28.11 -0.45 -18.79
N ASP A 197 -27.55 -1.66 -18.66
CA ASP A 197 -28.29 -2.86 -18.27
C ASP A 197 -28.86 -2.71 -16.84
N LEU A 198 -28.09 -2.12 -15.92
CA LEU A 198 -28.53 -1.79 -14.56
C LEU A 198 -29.55 -0.65 -14.52
N ALA A 199 -29.50 0.30 -15.46
CA ALA A 199 -30.52 1.34 -15.58
C ALA A 199 -31.85 0.74 -16.10
N GLU A 200 -31.80 -0.11 -17.13
CA GLU A 200 -32.99 -0.81 -17.64
C GLU A 200 -33.60 -1.72 -16.57
N ALA A 201 -32.78 -2.54 -15.89
CA ALA A 201 -33.24 -3.39 -14.80
C ALA A 201 -33.87 -2.59 -13.63
N ARG A 202 -33.43 -1.35 -13.39
CA ARG A 202 -34.07 -0.45 -12.40
C ARG A 202 -35.43 0.05 -12.86
N GLU A 203 -35.62 0.38 -14.14
CA GLU A 203 -36.95 0.73 -14.67
C GLU A 203 -37.88 -0.49 -14.70
N GLN A 204 -37.42 -1.67 -15.12
CA GLN A 204 -38.17 -2.92 -15.02
C GLN A 204 -38.58 -3.22 -13.56
N MET A 205 -37.69 -2.98 -12.58
CA MET A 205 -38.00 -3.15 -11.15
C MET A 205 -39.01 -2.11 -10.63
N LYS A 206 -38.98 -0.86 -11.13
CA LYS A 206 -40.02 0.14 -10.84
C LYS A 206 -41.37 -0.23 -11.43
N GLU A 207 -41.40 -0.74 -12.66
CA GLU A 207 -42.63 -1.20 -13.30
C GLU A 207 -43.23 -2.40 -12.55
N LEU A 208 -42.42 -3.39 -12.19
CA LEU A 208 -42.82 -4.49 -11.31
C LEU A 208 -43.29 -4.00 -9.94
N HIS A 209 -42.64 -2.99 -9.35
CA HIS A 209 -43.10 -2.39 -8.09
C HIS A 209 -44.46 -1.70 -8.23
N ASN A 210 -44.70 -0.97 -9.32
CA ASN A 210 -45.99 -0.36 -9.63
C ASN A 210 -47.08 -1.43 -9.84
N ILE A 211 -46.76 -2.53 -10.54
CA ILE A 211 -47.66 -3.68 -10.71
C ILE A 211 -47.97 -4.32 -9.35
N CYS A 212 -46.97 -4.55 -8.50
CA CYS A 212 -47.17 -5.07 -7.14
C CYS A 212 -48.01 -4.12 -6.26
N SER A 213 -47.81 -2.80 -6.36
CA SER A 213 -48.63 -1.81 -5.67
C SER A 213 -50.08 -1.85 -6.14
N ASN A 214 -50.31 -1.89 -7.47
CA ASN A 214 -51.65 -2.00 -8.05
C ASN A 214 -52.36 -3.31 -7.66
N LEU A 215 -51.64 -4.44 -7.66
CA LEU A 215 -52.16 -5.72 -7.19
C LEU A 215 -52.45 -5.70 -5.68
N SER A 216 -51.59 -5.08 -4.87
CA SER A 216 -51.83 -4.89 -3.44
C SER A 216 -53.06 -4.04 -3.16
N SER A 217 -53.30 -2.97 -3.95
CA SER A 217 -54.54 -2.19 -3.90
C SER A 217 -55.78 -3.01 -4.29
N GLN A 218 -55.69 -3.84 -5.33
CA GLN A 218 -56.79 -4.76 -5.70
C GLN A 218 -57.07 -5.80 -4.60
N VAL A 219 -56.02 -6.36 -3.98
CA VAL A 219 -56.16 -7.29 -2.85
C VAL A 219 -56.79 -6.60 -1.64
N ALA A 220 -56.44 -5.35 -1.33
CA ALA A 220 -57.08 -4.58 -0.27
C ALA A 220 -58.58 -4.37 -0.54
N VAL A 221 -58.96 -3.95 -1.75
CA VAL A 221 -60.38 -3.80 -2.15
C VAL A 221 -61.12 -5.14 -2.09
N LYS A 222 -60.51 -6.24 -2.53
CA LYS A 222 -61.13 -7.58 -2.42
C LYS A 222 -61.22 -8.10 -0.99
N GLN A 223 -60.31 -7.70 -0.11
CA GLN A 223 -60.40 -8.00 1.32
C GLN A 223 -61.53 -7.21 1.99
N GLU A 224 -61.75 -5.96 1.60
CA GLU A 224 -62.86 -5.12 2.05
C GLU A 224 -64.22 -5.67 1.56
N GLU A 225 -64.33 -6.00 0.26
CA GLU A 225 -65.49 -6.70 -0.31
C GLU A 225 -65.81 -8.00 0.45
N LEU A 226 -64.78 -8.79 0.79
CA LEU A 226 -64.95 -10.02 1.58
C LEU A 226 -65.51 -9.71 2.97
N THR A 227 -64.94 -8.74 3.69
CA THR A 227 -65.44 -8.38 5.03
C THR A 227 -66.88 -7.86 5.00
N GLN A 228 -67.28 -7.12 3.96
CA GLN A 228 -68.69 -6.74 3.78
C GLN A 228 -69.58 -7.96 3.54
N LYS A 229 -69.12 -8.95 2.75
CA LYS A 229 -69.86 -10.21 2.53
C LYS A 229 -69.98 -11.05 3.80
N ASP A 230 -68.94 -11.11 4.64
CA ASP A 230 -69.01 -11.76 5.94
C ASP A 230 -70.02 -11.04 6.87
N CYS A 231 -70.04 -9.70 6.87
CA CYS A 231 -71.06 -8.92 7.60
C CYS A 231 -72.49 -9.17 7.09
N ASP A 232 -72.70 -9.30 5.77
CA ASP A 232 -73.99 -9.65 5.17
C ASP A 232 -74.41 -11.09 5.56
N VAL A 233 -73.48 -12.05 5.55
CA VAL A 233 -73.72 -13.45 5.95
C VAL A 233 -74.02 -13.57 7.45
N ILE A 234 -73.34 -12.80 8.31
CA ILE A 234 -73.64 -12.72 9.75
C ILE A 234 -75.04 -12.15 9.98
N ARG A 235 -75.48 -11.18 9.18
CA ARG A 235 -76.84 -10.62 9.24
C ARG A 235 -77.90 -11.66 8.84
N ALA A 236 -77.73 -12.29 7.68
CA ALA A 236 -78.63 -13.35 7.21
C ALA A 236 -78.69 -14.55 8.18
N ARG A 237 -77.60 -14.88 8.87
CA ARG A 237 -77.58 -15.90 9.94
C ARG A 237 -78.41 -15.48 11.16
N LYS A 238 -78.42 -14.20 11.54
CA LYS A 238 -79.29 -13.70 12.63
C LYS A 238 -80.75 -13.73 12.22
N GLU A 239 -81.08 -13.22 11.04
CA GLU A 239 -82.44 -13.24 10.47
C GLU A 239 -82.99 -14.68 10.39
N LEU A 240 -82.17 -15.65 9.97
CA LEU A 240 -82.53 -17.06 9.96
C LEU A 240 -82.72 -17.65 11.38
N GLN A 241 -81.89 -17.26 12.35
CA GLN A 241 -82.07 -17.67 13.75
C GLN A 241 -83.35 -17.09 14.36
N GLU A 242 -83.69 -15.84 14.05
CA GLU A 242 -84.92 -15.18 14.49
C GLU A 242 -86.16 -15.87 13.88
N LEU A 243 -86.12 -16.20 12.57
CA LEU A 243 -87.15 -17.00 11.92
C LEU A 243 -87.28 -18.41 12.51
N GLN A 244 -86.16 -19.07 12.85
CA GLN A 244 -86.18 -20.37 13.51
C GLN A 244 -86.83 -20.29 14.90
N ASN A 245 -86.52 -19.25 15.68
CA ASN A 245 -87.12 -19.02 17.01
C ASN A 245 -88.63 -18.78 16.90
N LEU A 246 -89.07 -17.95 15.94
CA LEU A 246 -90.50 -17.69 15.66
C LEU A 246 -91.22 -18.97 15.20
N TYR A 247 -90.58 -19.81 14.39
CA TYR A 247 -91.13 -21.10 13.97
C TYR A 247 -91.29 -22.06 15.15
N SER A 248 -90.33 -22.13 16.07
CA SER A 248 -90.45 -22.89 17.31
C SER A 248 -91.61 -22.40 18.19
N GLN A 249 -91.78 -21.10 18.37
CA GLN A 249 -92.93 -20.51 19.10
C GLN A 249 -94.27 -20.86 18.42
N ASN A 250 -94.32 -20.85 17.09
CA ASN A 250 -95.53 -21.25 16.35
C ASN A 250 -95.85 -22.75 16.52
N ILE A 251 -94.84 -23.62 16.62
CA ILE A 251 -95.04 -25.04 16.98
C ILE A 251 -95.60 -25.17 18.40
N GLU A 252 -95.09 -24.41 19.38
CA GLU A 252 -95.61 -24.41 20.75
C GLU A 252 -97.07 -23.93 20.81
N HIS A 253 -97.42 -22.85 20.09
CA HIS A 253 -98.81 -22.39 19.99
C HIS A 253 -99.71 -23.41 19.27
N THR A 254 -99.22 -24.08 18.24
CA THR A 254 -99.95 -25.17 17.56
C THR A 254 -100.18 -26.35 18.50
N ALA A 255 -99.21 -26.70 19.34
CA ALA A 255 -99.36 -27.74 20.37
C ALA A 255 -100.35 -27.33 21.48
N GLN A 256 -100.33 -26.07 21.91
CA GLN A 256 -101.31 -25.51 22.86
C GLN A 256 -102.74 -25.57 22.29
N GLN A 257 -102.93 -25.20 21.01
CA GLN A 257 -104.21 -25.32 20.31
C GLN A 257 -104.67 -26.78 20.18
N ALA A 258 -103.76 -27.70 19.83
CA ALA A 258 -104.08 -29.12 19.73
C ALA A 258 -104.51 -29.73 21.08
N GLU A 259 -103.90 -29.31 22.18
CA GLU A 259 -104.30 -29.75 23.53
C GLU A 259 -105.65 -29.17 23.95
N LEU A 260 -105.94 -27.90 23.65
CA LEU A 260 -107.26 -27.31 23.85
C LEU A 260 -108.35 -28.05 23.04
N ILE A 261 -108.04 -28.45 21.80
CA ILE A 261 -108.96 -29.26 20.97
C ILE A 261 -109.23 -30.62 21.62
N LYS A 262 -108.22 -31.32 22.18
CA LYS A 262 -108.45 -32.57 22.93
C LYS A 262 -109.36 -32.35 24.15
N GLN A 263 -109.16 -31.27 24.90
CA GLN A 263 -109.98 -30.95 26.07
C GLN A 263 -111.44 -30.70 25.68
N LEU A 264 -111.67 -29.94 24.60
CA LEU A 264 -113.01 -29.72 24.04
C LEU A 264 -113.65 -31.01 23.50
N GLN A 265 -112.89 -31.88 22.85
CA GLN A 265 -113.36 -33.19 22.40
C GLN A 265 -113.72 -34.11 23.59
N ALA A 266 -112.91 -34.14 24.64
CA ALA A 266 -113.19 -34.91 25.85
C ALA A 266 -114.47 -34.41 26.56
N LEU A 267 -114.65 -33.09 26.66
CA LEU A 267 -115.86 -32.47 27.20
C LEU A 267 -117.11 -32.80 26.35
N ASN A 268 -117.01 -32.69 25.03
CA ASN A 268 -118.10 -33.04 24.12
C ASN A 268 -118.47 -34.53 24.21
N ASN A 269 -117.49 -35.43 24.26
CA ASN A 269 -117.74 -36.86 24.44
C ASN A 269 -118.40 -37.17 25.79
N GLY A 270 -118.02 -36.45 26.86
CA GLY A 270 -118.71 -36.52 28.16
C GLY A 270 -120.17 -36.05 28.07
N THR A 271 -120.43 -34.94 27.38
CA THR A 271 -121.77 -34.38 27.17
C THR A 271 -122.65 -35.33 26.35
N GLN A 272 -122.13 -35.89 25.26
CA GLN A 272 -122.83 -36.89 24.45
C GLN A 272 -123.14 -38.16 25.23
N LYS A 273 -122.25 -38.59 26.14
CA LYS A 273 -122.52 -39.72 27.03
C LYS A 273 -123.69 -39.41 27.96
N VAL A 274 -123.69 -38.26 28.64
CA VAL A 274 -124.80 -37.87 29.55
C VAL A 274 -126.14 -37.79 28.82
N LEU A 275 -126.16 -37.23 27.61
CA LEU A 275 -127.37 -37.19 26.77
C LEU A 275 -127.85 -38.59 26.37
N LYS A 276 -126.94 -39.55 26.14
CA LYS A 276 -127.30 -40.94 25.87
C LYS A 276 -127.83 -41.63 27.13
N ASP A 277 -127.15 -41.48 28.27
CA ASP A 277 -127.57 -42.05 29.55
C ASP A 277 -128.97 -41.52 29.95
N GLN A 278 -129.32 -40.27 29.62
CA GLN A 278 -130.67 -39.72 29.74
C GLN A 278 -131.67 -40.31 28.73
N GLY A 279 -131.27 -40.50 27.47
CA GLY A 279 -132.12 -41.14 26.45
C GLY A 279 -132.50 -42.57 26.81
N ASP A 280 -131.54 -43.37 27.27
CA ASP A 280 -131.75 -44.74 27.73
C ASP A 280 -132.68 -44.78 28.97
N ALA A 281 -132.61 -43.80 29.86
CA ALA A 281 -133.54 -43.64 30.99
C ALA A 281 -134.98 -43.32 30.52
N HIS A 282 -135.17 -42.37 29.61
CA HIS A 282 -136.51 -42.05 29.08
C HIS A 282 -137.13 -43.20 28.27
N ILE A 283 -136.32 -44.04 27.61
CA ILE A 283 -136.79 -45.29 26.98
C ILE A 283 -137.31 -46.26 28.04
N ALA A 284 -136.61 -46.41 29.16
CA ALA A 284 -137.08 -47.25 30.28
C ALA A 284 -138.40 -46.73 30.88
N GLU A 285 -138.53 -45.42 31.13
CA GLU A 285 -139.77 -44.78 31.59
C GLU A 285 -140.92 -44.99 30.59
N THR A 286 -140.70 -44.75 29.30
CA THR A 286 -141.70 -44.97 28.24
C THR A 286 -142.18 -46.43 28.23
N THR A 287 -141.26 -47.37 28.47
CA THR A 287 -141.56 -48.80 28.54
C THR A 287 -142.40 -49.18 29.77
N THR A 288 -142.28 -48.47 30.91
CA THR A 288 -143.17 -48.69 32.07
C THR A 288 -144.55 -48.08 31.84
N TYR A 289 -144.65 -46.88 31.27
CA TYR A 289 -145.94 -46.27 30.93
C TYR A 289 -146.75 -47.12 29.93
N GLN A 290 -146.10 -47.71 28.92
CA GLN A 290 -146.78 -48.58 27.96
C GLN A 290 -147.36 -49.86 28.61
N LYS A 291 -146.71 -50.41 29.64
CA LYS A 291 -147.26 -51.56 30.39
C LYS A 291 -148.52 -51.18 31.16
N LEU A 292 -148.49 -50.07 31.90
CA LEU A 292 -149.64 -49.55 32.65
C LEU A 292 -150.84 -49.25 31.72
N TYR A 293 -150.57 -48.71 30.53
CA TYR A 293 -151.62 -48.45 29.54
C TYR A 293 -152.27 -49.74 29.03
N ASN A 294 -151.48 -50.80 28.80
CA ASN A 294 -151.98 -52.11 28.37
C ASN A 294 -152.83 -52.79 29.46
N GLU A 295 -152.44 -52.67 30.73
CA GLU A 295 -153.21 -53.17 31.88
C GLU A 295 -154.56 -52.43 32.01
N LEU A 296 -154.56 -51.10 31.89
CA LEU A 296 -155.77 -50.28 31.93
C LEU A 296 -156.74 -50.61 30.78
N ALA A 297 -156.22 -50.83 29.56
CA ALA A 297 -157.02 -51.25 28.41
C ALA A 297 -157.69 -52.63 28.61
N SER A 298 -157.00 -53.56 29.28
CA SER A 298 -157.55 -54.87 29.66
C SER A 298 -158.75 -54.72 30.60
N CYS A 299 -158.65 -53.87 31.63
CA CYS A 299 -159.77 -53.56 32.51
C CYS A 299 -160.95 -52.88 31.78
N PHE A 300 -160.68 -52.01 30.80
CA PHE A 300 -161.76 -51.32 30.07
C PHE A 300 -162.66 -52.27 29.28
N GLU A 301 -162.09 -53.25 28.57
CA GLU A 301 -162.88 -54.22 27.80
C GLU A 301 -163.70 -55.18 28.71
N THR A 302 -163.25 -55.48 29.94
CA THR A 302 -164.07 -56.28 30.88
C THR A 302 -165.29 -55.51 31.39
N VAL A 303 -165.17 -54.20 31.64
CA VAL A 303 -166.31 -53.33 31.99
C VAL A 303 -167.31 -53.25 30.84
N LYS A 304 -166.82 -52.98 29.63
CA LYS A 304 -167.63 -52.89 28.40
C LYS A 304 -168.38 -54.20 28.07
N ALA A 305 -167.79 -55.36 28.36
CA ALA A 305 -168.48 -56.64 28.25
C ALA A 305 -169.68 -56.75 29.23
N SER A 306 -169.56 -56.22 30.44
CA SER A 306 -170.66 -56.17 31.42
C SER A 306 -171.77 -55.19 31.04
N GLU A 307 -171.43 -54.09 30.37
CA GLU A 307 -172.42 -53.11 29.87
C GLU A 307 -173.32 -53.73 28.78
N VAL A 308 -172.74 -54.46 27.83
CA VAL A 308 -173.48 -55.17 26.77
C VAL A 308 -174.42 -56.25 27.34
N GLN A 309 -174.09 -56.82 28.49
CA GLN A 309 -174.96 -57.74 29.24
C GLN A 309 -176.21 -57.01 29.78
N LEU A 310 -176.04 -55.81 30.33
CA LEU A 310 -177.14 -54.98 30.84
C LEU A 310 -178.04 -54.45 29.72
N GLN A 311 -177.46 -53.96 28.61
CA GLN A 311 -178.23 -53.47 27.47
C GLN A 311 -179.16 -54.53 26.87
N ARG A 312 -178.73 -55.82 26.83
CA ARG A 312 -179.59 -56.94 26.42
C ARG A 312 -180.82 -57.13 27.32
N ASN A 313 -180.67 -56.93 28.63
CA ASN A 313 -181.79 -57.04 29.56
C ASN A 313 -182.80 -55.89 29.37
N CYS A 314 -182.32 -54.68 29.07
CA CYS A 314 -183.18 -53.53 28.78
C CYS A 314 -184.02 -53.74 27.50
N ALA A 315 -183.43 -54.25 26.42
CA ALA A 315 -184.14 -54.52 25.17
C ALA A 315 -185.31 -55.51 25.35
N SER A 316 -185.11 -56.56 26.16
CA SER A 316 -186.15 -57.56 26.49
C SER A 316 -187.39 -56.93 27.15
N LEU A 317 -187.20 -55.92 28.01
CA LEU A 317 -188.30 -55.20 28.64
C LEU A 317 -189.02 -54.23 27.67
N GLN A 318 -188.28 -53.63 26.75
CA GLN A 318 -188.81 -52.69 25.75
C GLN A 318 -189.74 -53.38 24.74
N ASP A 319 -189.42 -54.62 24.34
CA ASP A 319 -190.30 -55.46 23.51
C ASP A 319 -191.64 -55.78 24.21
N HIS A 320 -191.62 -55.95 25.52
CA HIS A 320 -192.83 -56.25 26.31
C HIS A 320 -193.74 -55.04 26.54
N LEU A 321 -193.22 -53.82 26.37
CA LEU A 321 -194.02 -52.58 26.32
C LEU A 321 -194.69 -52.42 24.95
N ARG A 322 -193.93 -52.57 23.85
CA ARG A 322 -194.44 -52.40 22.46
C ARG A 322 -195.68 -53.26 22.16
N GLY A 323 -195.69 -54.51 22.65
CA GLY A 323 -196.85 -55.42 22.51
C GLY A 323 -198.11 -55.03 23.31
N LYS A 324 -198.05 -53.98 24.14
CA LYS A 324 -199.22 -53.34 24.75
C LYS A 324 -199.69 -52.13 23.95
N ASP A 325 -198.77 -51.32 23.43
CA ASP A 325 -199.10 -50.13 22.65
C ASP A 325 -199.83 -50.47 21.33
N GLU A 326 -199.42 -51.55 20.65
CA GLU A 326 -200.13 -52.10 19.47
C GLU A 326 -201.62 -52.40 19.74
N LYS A 327 -201.95 -52.70 21.01
CA LYS A 327 -203.32 -53.00 21.47
C LYS A 327 -204.13 -51.76 21.84
N ILE A 328 -203.47 -50.61 22.00
CA ILE A 328 -204.10 -49.30 22.21
C ILE A 328 -204.46 -48.71 20.85
N CYS A 329 -203.55 -48.76 19.87
CA CYS A 329 -203.76 -48.21 18.53
C CYS A 329 -205.03 -48.76 17.85
N GLN A 330 -205.24 -50.09 17.88
CA GLN A 330 -206.42 -50.74 17.27
C GLN A 330 -207.77 -50.28 17.85
N LEU A 331 -207.79 -49.80 19.10
CA LEU A 331 -209.01 -49.27 19.74
C LEU A 331 -209.24 -47.79 19.45
N GLN A 332 -208.20 -47.06 19.00
CA GLN A 332 -208.33 -45.65 18.61
C GLN A 332 -208.79 -45.48 17.16
N GLU A 333 -208.41 -46.39 16.25
CA GLU A 333 -208.78 -46.29 14.81
C GLU A 333 -210.30 -46.34 14.55
N GLN A 334 -211.07 -47.12 15.33
CA GLN A 334 -212.50 -47.32 15.06
C GLN A 334 -213.44 -46.22 15.60
N LEU A 335 -212.92 -45.21 16.32
CA LEU A 335 -213.74 -44.13 16.91
C LEU A 335 -213.66 -42.79 16.15
N GLN A 336 -212.78 -42.66 15.16
CA GLN A 336 -212.40 -41.36 14.58
C GLN A 336 -212.82 -41.16 13.10
N GLN A 337 -213.56 -42.10 12.50
CA GLN A 337 -214.06 -42.01 11.12
C GLN A 337 -215.59 -42.20 11.01
N ALA A 338 -216.36 -41.17 11.35
CA ALA A 338 -217.81 -41.13 11.15
C ALA A 338 -218.43 -39.70 11.09
N HIS A 339 -217.63 -38.64 10.91
CA HIS A 339 -218.12 -37.26 10.77
C HIS A 339 -217.01 -36.28 10.34
N ASP A 340 -217.26 -35.29 9.46
CA ASP A 340 -217.47 -35.41 8.00
C ASP A 340 -217.31 -34.00 7.36
N ALA A 341 -216.69 -33.77 6.19
CA ALA A 341 -216.08 -34.72 5.25
C ALA A 341 -214.90 -34.16 4.39
N SER A 342 -214.19 -33.08 4.76
CA SER A 342 -213.00 -32.62 3.97
C SER A 342 -211.89 -31.79 4.67
N ASP A 343 -212.16 -31.14 5.80
CA ASP A 343 -211.25 -30.16 6.44
C ASP A 343 -210.38 -30.79 7.58
N ALA A 344 -209.43 -30.12 8.27
CA ALA A 344 -209.11 -28.69 8.39
C ALA A 344 -207.61 -28.42 8.71
N VAL A 345 -207.17 -27.15 8.66
CA VAL A 345 -205.77 -26.73 8.94
C VAL A 345 -205.69 -25.40 9.72
N TYR A 346 -205.07 -25.39 10.92
CA TYR A 346 -203.95 -24.47 11.31
C TYR A 346 -203.54 -24.51 12.81
N GLN A 347 -202.21 -24.41 13.05
CA GLN A 347 -201.47 -23.86 14.23
C GLN A 347 -201.55 -24.48 15.66
N ASN A 348 -200.37 -24.90 16.18
CA ASN A 348 -199.64 -24.49 17.43
C ASN A 348 -200.37 -24.22 18.77
N PRO A 349 -199.66 -24.21 19.94
CA PRO A 349 -198.40 -24.86 20.40
C PRO A 349 -198.63 -25.52 21.82
N PRO A 350 -197.70 -25.63 22.82
CA PRO A 350 -196.22 -25.51 22.87
C PRO A 350 -195.43 -26.59 23.69
N LYS A 351 -194.08 -26.53 23.59
CA LYS A 351 -193.08 -26.48 24.70
C LYS A 351 -192.09 -27.66 24.95
N CYS A 352 -190.79 -27.35 24.77
CA CYS A 352 -189.56 -27.91 25.39
C CYS A 352 -189.13 -29.38 25.17
N GLU A 353 -187.82 -29.77 25.19
CA GLU A 353 -186.46 -29.20 24.92
C GLU A 353 -185.41 -30.15 25.58
N VAL A 354 -184.10 -30.26 25.27
CA VAL A 354 -183.13 -29.58 24.37
C VAL A 354 -182.19 -30.66 23.75
N HIS A 355 -181.51 -30.39 22.63
CA HIS A 355 -180.32 -31.16 22.16
C HIS A 355 -179.30 -30.23 21.46
N THR A 356 -178.26 -29.75 22.15
CA THR A 356 -177.25 -28.82 21.58
C THR A 356 -175.86 -28.94 22.24
N GLN A 357 -175.28 -30.16 22.32
CA GLN A 357 -173.98 -30.37 23.00
C GLN A 357 -172.86 -30.88 22.07
N GLU A 358 -173.11 -31.92 21.26
CA GLU A 358 -172.01 -32.64 20.62
C GLU A 358 -171.56 -32.06 19.27
N THR A 359 -172.47 -31.46 18.50
CA THR A 359 -172.19 -31.00 17.12
C THR A 359 -171.22 -29.83 17.06
N ASP A 360 -171.30 -28.88 17.99
CA ASP A 360 -170.47 -27.67 17.96
C ASP A 360 -169.12 -27.85 18.66
N GLU A 361 -169.01 -28.74 19.65
CA GLU A 361 -167.70 -29.16 20.16
C GLU A 361 -166.95 -30.03 19.14
N LEU A 362 -167.62 -30.97 18.45
CA LEU A 362 -167.01 -31.68 17.31
C LEU A 362 -166.61 -30.73 16.19
N ARG A 363 -167.45 -29.74 15.85
CA ARG A 363 -167.13 -28.71 14.85
C ARG A 363 -165.94 -27.87 15.28
N ALA A 364 -165.91 -27.34 16.50
CA ALA A 364 -164.79 -26.52 17.01
C ALA A 364 -163.49 -27.33 17.19
N ALA A 365 -163.58 -28.62 17.56
CA ALA A 365 -162.44 -29.52 17.62
C ALA A 365 -161.93 -29.88 16.21
N HIS A 366 -162.81 -30.10 15.23
CA HIS A 366 -162.42 -30.25 13.83
C HIS A 366 -161.85 -28.96 13.25
N GLU A 367 -162.38 -27.79 13.60
CA GLU A 367 -161.88 -26.50 13.13
C GLU A 367 -160.48 -26.26 13.70
N LYS A 368 -160.28 -26.37 15.02
CA LYS A 368 -158.94 -26.29 15.63
C LYS A 368 -157.98 -27.38 15.15
N ARG A 369 -158.46 -28.58 14.81
CA ARG A 369 -157.63 -29.64 14.22
C ARG A 369 -157.32 -29.37 12.75
N ARG A 370 -158.21 -28.72 11.99
CA ARG A 370 -157.99 -28.28 10.61
C ARG A 370 -157.08 -27.08 10.56
N GLU A 371 -157.24 -26.10 11.45
CA GLU A 371 -156.33 -24.97 11.66
C GLU A 371 -154.95 -25.45 12.10
N ARG A 372 -154.86 -26.36 13.08
CA ARG A 372 -153.57 -26.93 13.52
C ARG A 372 -152.96 -27.83 12.44
N LEU A 373 -153.74 -28.51 11.60
CA LEU A 373 -153.24 -29.25 10.45
C LEU A 373 -152.85 -28.33 9.28
N GLN A 374 -153.55 -27.22 9.04
CA GLN A 374 -153.18 -26.20 8.06
C GLN A 374 -151.95 -25.43 8.52
N MET A 375 -151.83 -25.11 9.81
CA MET A 375 -150.65 -24.52 10.43
C MET A 375 -149.48 -25.50 10.43
N LEU A 376 -149.70 -26.79 10.70
CA LEU A 376 -148.65 -27.80 10.56
C LEU A 376 -148.31 -28.11 9.09
N GLN A 377 -149.24 -27.99 8.15
CA GLN A 377 -148.99 -28.13 6.71
C GLN A 377 -148.34 -26.88 6.11
N THR A 378 -148.63 -25.67 6.59
CA THR A 378 -147.94 -24.44 6.19
C THR A 378 -146.60 -24.33 6.87
N ASN A 379 -146.44 -24.76 8.13
CA ASN A 379 -145.13 -24.90 8.76
C ASN A 379 -144.33 -26.06 8.17
N TYR A 380 -144.93 -27.18 7.76
CA TYR A 380 -144.21 -28.24 7.04
C TYR A 380 -143.88 -27.82 5.60
N ARG A 381 -144.76 -27.06 4.94
CA ARG A 381 -144.45 -26.47 3.62
C ARG A 381 -143.37 -25.41 3.73
N ALA A 382 -143.41 -24.54 4.74
CA ALA A 382 -142.39 -23.54 5.03
C ALA A 382 -141.09 -24.16 5.57
N LEU A 383 -141.11 -25.26 6.32
CA LEU A 383 -139.91 -26.04 6.67
C LEU A 383 -139.39 -26.84 5.49
N LYS A 384 -140.23 -27.23 4.53
CA LYS A 384 -139.82 -27.85 3.26
C LYS A 384 -139.35 -26.81 2.24
N GLU A 385 -139.82 -25.56 2.35
CA GLU A 385 -139.38 -24.41 1.56
C GLU A 385 -138.16 -23.73 2.20
N GLN A 386 -137.96 -23.85 3.52
CA GLN A 386 -136.71 -23.55 4.21
C GLN A 386 -135.68 -24.66 4.04
N LEU A 387 -136.03 -25.96 4.16
CA LEU A 387 -135.12 -27.03 3.74
C LEU A 387 -134.77 -26.85 2.26
N LYS A 388 -135.72 -26.51 1.38
CA LYS A 388 -135.36 -26.08 0.03
C LYS A 388 -134.49 -24.81 0.02
N GLN A 389 -134.69 -23.77 0.82
CA GLN A 389 -133.77 -22.62 0.84
C GLN A 389 -132.38 -22.93 1.42
N TRP A 390 -132.21 -24.00 2.21
CA TRP A 390 -130.92 -24.49 2.72
C TRP A 390 -130.27 -25.54 1.79
N GLU A 391 -131.04 -26.45 1.18
CA GLU A 391 -130.61 -27.52 0.26
C GLU A 391 -130.53 -27.05 -1.21
N GLU A 392 -131.34 -26.09 -1.61
CA GLU A 392 -131.18 -25.27 -2.83
C GLU A 392 -130.29 -24.05 -2.56
N GLY A 393 -129.86 -23.88 -1.29
CA GLY A 393 -128.86 -22.91 -0.85
C GLY A 393 -127.43 -23.31 -1.20
N ASP A 394 -127.06 -24.59 -1.07
CA ASP A 394 -125.86 -25.13 -1.74
C ASP A 394 -125.87 -26.66 -2.02
N SER A 395 -126.95 -27.16 -2.65
CA SER A 395 -127.00 -28.52 -3.23
C SER A 395 -127.92 -28.62 -4.46
N ARG A 396 -127.89 -27.60 -5.34
CA ARG A 396 -128.49 -27.64 -6.69
C ARG A 396 -127.47 -27.62 -7.83
N ILE A 397 -126.77 -28.75 -7.96
CA ILE A 397 -126.46 -29.45 -9.22
C ILE A 397 -126.41 -28.58 -10.51
N GLY A 398 -125.18 -28.15 -10.85
CA GLY A 398 -124.59 -28.36 -12.18
C GLY A 398 -125.00 -27.48 -13.38
N SER A 399 -124.12 -26.53 -13.76
CA SER A 399 -123.88 -26.16 -15.17
C SER A 399 -122.55 -25.40 -15.38
N GLY A 400 -121.93 -25.51 -16.58
CA GLY A 400 -121.40 -24.30 -17.25
C GLY A 400 -119.92 -23.86 -17.18
N LYS A 401 -118.94 -24.72 -17.51
CA LYS A 401 -117.67 -24.39 -18.25
C LYS A 401 -116.75 -23.19 -17.87
N GLY A 402 -115.47 -23.53 -17.62
CA GLY A 402 -114.28 -22.77 -18.08
C GLY A 402 -113.56 -21.93 -17.01
N ARG A 403 -112.21 -21.81 -16.99
CA ARG A 403 -111.08 -22.27 -17.85
C ARG A 403 -109.92 -22.64 -16.90
N TYR A 404 -108.88 -23.43 -17.21
CA TYR A 404 -108.23 -23.78 -18.48
C TYR A 404 -108.02 -25.31 -18.64
N GLN A 405 -107.37 -25.71 -19.74
CA GLN A 405 -107.17 -27.09 -20.18
C GLN A 405 -106.33 -27.94 -19.21
N HIS A 406 -106.68 -29.23 -19.10
CA HIS A 406 -105.68 -30.29 -19.18
C HIS A 406 -106.16 -31.29 -20.25
N THR A 407 -105.28 -31.66 -21.16
CA THR A 407 -105.63 -32.49 -22.33
C THR A 407 -104.59 -33.60 -22.51
N ASP A 408 -105.04 -34.67 -23.16
CA ASP A 408 -104.26 -35.75 -23.79
C ASP A 408 -103.61 -36.85 -22.90
N PRO A 409 -104.16 -38.09 -22.92
CA PRO A 409 -103.54 -39.30 -22.36
C PRO A 409 -102.38 -39.93 -23.18
N HIS A 410 -101.53 -39.14 -23.85
CA HIS A 410 -100.43 -39.65 -24.69
C HIS A 410 -99.03 -39.17 -24.26
N GLN A 411 -98.47 -39.73 -23.17
CA GLN A 411 -97.02 -39.67 -22.92
C GLN A 411 -96.49 -40.84 -22.06
N LEU A 412 -96.45 -42.03 -22.67
CA LEU A 412 -95.45 -43.04 -22.32
C LEU A 412 -94.11 -42.68 -22.98
N CYS A 413 -93.01 -43.08 -22.34
CA CYS A 413 -91.64 -43.08 -22.90
C CYS A 413 -91.03 -41.72 -23.28
N GLN A 414 -90.56 -40.94 -22.28
CA GLN A 414 -89.56 -39.88 -22.53
C GLN A 414 -88.54 -39.69 -21.38
N GLU A 415 -87.88 -40.78 -20.97
CA GLU A 415 -86.48 -40.67 -20.55
C GLU A 415 -85.59 -41.01 -21.76
N ASP A 416 -84.60 -40.17 -22.06
CA ASP A 416 -83.69 -40.38 -23.20
C ASP A 416 -82.91 -41.69 -23.02
N SER A 417 -83.35 -42.73 -23.72
CA SER A 417 -82.68 -44.03 -23.73
C SER A 417 -81.23 -43.87 -24.19
N ASP A 418 -80.97 -42.99 -25.15
CA ASP A 418 -79.62 -42.67 -25.61
C ASP A 418 -78.80 -41.88 -24.59
N ALA A 419 -79.41 -41.08 -23.70
CA ALA A 419 -78.69 -40.45 -22.60
C ALA A 419 -78.31 -41.47 -21.51
N VAL A 420 -79.17 -42.45 -21.24
CA VAL A 420 -78.87 -43.58 -20.35
C VAL A 420 -77.79 -44.48 -20.95
N TRP A 421 -77.88 -44.83 -22.25
CA TRP A 421 -76.85 -45.59 -22.95
C TRP A 421 -75.52 -44.83 -23.04
N ASN A 422 -75.52 -43.51 -23.25
CA ASN A 422 -74.29 -42.71 -23.22
C ASN A 422 -73.68 -42.62 -21.82
N LYS A 423 -74.48 -42.45 -20.76
CA LYS A 423 -73.98 -42.54 -19.36
C LYS A 423 -73.42 -43.93 -19.07
N LEU A 424 -74.09 -45.01 -19.48
CA LEU A 424 -73.61 -46.38 -19.31
C LEU A 424 -72.34 -46.66 -20.15
N ALA A 425 -72.24 -46.12 -21.37
CA ALA A 425 -71.05 -46.20 -22.20
C ALA A 425 -69.88 -45.39 -21.62
N PHE A 426 -70.14 -44.23 -21.03
CA PHE A 426 -69.18 -43.44 -20.26
C PHE A 426 -68.67 -44.25 -19.06
N PHE A 427 -69.54 -44.75 -18.18
CA PHE A 427 -69.11 -45.57 -17.03
C PHE A 427 -68.42 -46.88 -17.46
N LYS A 428 -68.79 -47.48 -18.60
CA LYS A 428 -68.13 -48.67 -19.16
C LYS A 428 -66.75 -48.35 -19.77
N LYS A 429 -66.55 -47.13 -20.29
CA LYS A 429 -65.23 -46.61 -20.71
C LYS A 429 -64.38 -46.25 -19.49
N GLU A 430 -64.98 -45.69 -18.45
CA GLU A 430 -64.32 -45.32 -17.20
C GLU A 430 -63.87 -46.55 -16.41
N HIS A 431 -64.74 -47.55 -16.26
CA HIS A 431 -64.38 -48.84 -15.67
C HIS A 431 -63.28 -49.55 -16.47
N LYS A 432 -63.22 -49.38 -17.81
CA LYS A 432 -62.07 -49.86 -18.60
C LYS A 432 -60.79 -49.07 -18.33
N ARG A 433 -60.88 -47.74 -18.20
CA ARG A 433 -59.75 -46.86 -17.86
C ARG A 433 -59.17 -47.24 -16.49
N LEU A 434 -60.01 -47.28 -15.46
CA LEU A 434 -59.68 -47.64 -14.09
C LEU A 434 -59.16 -49.08 -13.97
N LEU A 435 -59.61 -50.02 -14.81
CA LEU A 435 -59.08 -51.38 -14.83
C LEU A 435 -57.68 -51.46 -15.45
N ILE A 436 -57.37 -50.63 -16.46
CA ILE A 436 -56.02 -50.50 -17.02
C ILE A 436 -55.09 -49.79 -16.03
N GLU A 437 -55.58 -48.74 -15.35
CA GLU A 437 -54.86 -48.01 -14.32
C GLU A 437 -54.57 -48.89 -13.11
N LYS A 438 -55.56 -49.66 -12.62
CA LYS A 438 -55.36 -50.71 -11.62
C LYS A 438 -54.31 -51.74 -12.06
N LEU A 439 -54.36 -52.22 -13.31
CA LEU A 439 -53.38 -53.17 -13.83
C LEU A 439 -51.96 -52.57 -13.90
N ASN A 440 -51.83 -51.27 -14.15
CA ASN A 440 -50.54 -50.57 -14.14
C ASN A 440 -50.04 -50.36 -12.71
N LEU A 441 -50.89 -49.92 -11.78
CA LEU A 441 -50.56 -49.82 -10.36
C LEU A 441 -50.21 -51.18 -9.73
N GLU A 442 -50.85 -52.26 -10.16
CA GLU A 442 -50.49 -53.63 -9.75
C GLU A 442 -49.11 -54.03 -10.29
N LYS A 443 -48.77 -53.68 -11.55
CA LYS A 443 -47.42 -53.88 -12.10
C LYS A 443 -46.36 -53.00 -11.45
N GLU A 444 -46.68 -51.76 -11.09
CA GLU A 444 -45.77 -50.86 -10.37
C GLU A 444 -45.54 -51.37 -8.95
N LEU A 445 -46.57 -51.87 -8.26
CA LEU A 445 -46.45 -52.51 -6.95
C LEU A 445 -45.69 -53.84 -7.03
N GLU A 446 -45.83 -54.60 -8.13
CA GLU A 446 -45.07 -55.81 -8.40
C GLU A 446 -43.59 -55.50 -8.74
N GLN A 447 -43.32 -54.44 -9.52
CA GLN A 447 -41.97 -53.91 -9.72
C GLN A 447 -41.36 -53.42 -8.40
N MET A 448 -42.10 -52.68 -7.57
CA MET A 448 -41.64 -52.22 -6.26
C MET A 448 -41.32 -53.40 -5.33
N LYS A 449 -42.13 -54.45 -5.32
CA LYS A 449 -41.81 -55.72 -4.61
C LYS A 449 -40.53 -56.36 -5.12
N VAL A 450 -40.33 -56.42 -6.44
CA VAL A 450 -39.10 -56.96 -7.06
C VAL A 450 -37.86 -56.10 -6.73
N HIS A 451 -38.01 -54.78 -6.57
CA HIS A 451 -36.92 -53.90 -6.12
C HIS A 451 -36.67 -53.99 -4.60
N GLN A 452 -37.68 -54.34 -3.80
CA GLN A 452 -37.57 -54.47 -2.34
C GLN A 452 -37.08 -55.86 -1.88
N SER A 453 -36.92 -56.83 -2.79
CA SER A 453 -36.56 -58.22 -2.47
C SER A 453 -35.14 -58.66 -2.88
N VAL A 454 -34.23 -57.73 -3.22
CA VAL A 454 -32.88 -58.07 -3.74
C VAL A 454 -31.77 -57.20 -3.11
N GLU A 455 -31.44 -57.47 -1.85
CA GLU A 455 -30.06 -57.38 -1.36
C GLU A 455 -29.70 -58.68 -0.59
N PRO A 456 -28.41 -59.10 -0.57
CA PRO A 456 -28.10 -60.53 -0.56
C PRO A 456 -27.76 -61.12 0.82
N LEU A 457 -28.19 -62.37 1.06
CA LEU A 457 -27.58 -63.23 2.08
C LEU A 457 -27.28 -64.64 1.54
N PHE A 458 -26.15 -65.16 2.00
CA PHE A 458 -25.47 -66.36 1.49
C PHE A 458 -26.22 -67.67 1.83
N LYS A 459 -26.66 -68.43 0.81
CA LYS A 459 -26.56 -69.91 0.70
C LYS A 459 -27.27 -70.45 -0.55
N LEU A 460 -26.57 -71.23 -1.35
CA LEU A 460 -27.14 -72.18 -2.30
C LEU A 460 -26.72 -73.59 -1.83
N SER A 461 -27.68 -74.51 -1.82
CA SER A 461 -27.45 -75.96 -1.71
C SER A 461 -28.29 -76.64 -2.80
N GLU A 462 -27.70 -77.70 -3.35
CA GLU A 462 -28.21 -78.73 -4.26
C GLU A 462 -29.57 -78.57 -5.00
N ASP A 463 -29.44 -78.49 -6.34
CA ASP A 463 -29.98 -79.43 -7.34
C ASP A 463 -31.46 -79.43 -7.83
N ASP A 464 -31.56 -79.63 -9.17
CA ASP A 464 -32.62 -80.16 -10.06
C ASP A 464 -34.12 -79.89 -9.77
N GLU A 465 -34.94 -79.51 -10.75
CA GLU A 465 -35.11 -80.19 -12.04
C GLU A 465 -35.39 -79.30 -13.29
N VAL A 466 -34.66 -79.57 -14.38
CA VAL A 466 -35.16 -80.01 -15.72
C VAL A 466 -36.22 -79.18 -16.52
N LYS A 467 -35.96 -79.06 -17.84
CA LYS A 467 -36.83 -78.60 -18.98
C LYS A 467 -37.28 -77.13 -19.05
N ASN A 468 -36.62 -76.37 -19.94
CA ASN A 468 -37.18 -76.08 -21.27
C ASN A 468 -36.14 -75.40 -22.20
N SER A 469 -36.23 -75.67 -23.51
CA SER A 469 -35.14 -75.43 -24.48
C SER A 469 -35.54 -74.56 -25.67
N ALA A 470 -35.64 -73.24 -25.47
CA ALA A 470 -35.75 -72.27 -26.57
C ALA A 470 -35.06 -70.91 -26.26
N ALA A 471 -35.40 -70.27 -25.12
CA ALA A 471 -34.91 -68.93 -24.76
C ALA A 471 -33.40 -68.84 -24.39
N LYS A 472 -32.68 -69.97 -24.37
CA LYS A 472 -31.38 -70.12 -23.69
C LYS A 472 -30.15 -69.61 -24.47
N LYS A 473 -30.33 -69.06 -25.69
CA LYS A 473 -29.27 -68.31 -26.41
C LYS A 473 -29.27 -66.83 -26.01
N ASN A 474 -30.32 -66.08 -26.37
CA ASN A 474 -30.38 -64.63 -26.15
C ASN A 474 -30.17 -64.27 -24.66
N MET A 475 -30.74 -65.03 -23.72
CA MET A 475 -30.53 -64.77 -22.29
C MET A 475 -29.08 -65.05 -21.85
N LYS A 476 -28.41 -66.07 -22.38
CA LYS A 476 -26.98 -66.32 -22.11
C LYS A 476 -26.10 -65.19 -22.66
N GLU A 477 -26.44 -64.67 -23.84
CA GLU A 477 -25.66 -63.62 -24.51
C GLU A 477 -25.83 -62.26 -23.83
N VAL A 478 -27.05 -61.92 -23.39
CA VAL A 478 -27.30 -60.76 -22.50
C VAL A 478 -26.57 -60.94 -21.17
N SER A 479 -26.60 -62.11 -20.53
CA SER A 479 -25.84 -62.37 -19.30
C SER A 479 -24.32 -62.33 -19.51
N HIS A 480 -23.81 -62.72 -20.69
CA HIS A 480 -22.39 -62.56 -21.03
C HIS A 480 -22.00 -61.10 -21.26
N GLN A 481 -22.81 -60.30 -21.96
CA GLN A 481 -22.58 -58.85 -22.06
C GLN A 481 -22.66 -58.15 -20.69
N MET A 482 -23.61 -58.57 -19.84
CA MET A 482 -23.74 -58.05 -18.48
C MET A 482 -22.50 -58.40 -17.64
N LEU A 483 -22.08 -59.67 -17.64
CA LEU A 483 -20.87 -60.11 -16.94
C LEU A 483 -19.60 -59.43 -17.47
N GLN A 484 -19.50 -59.22 -18.78
CA GLN A 484 -18.39 -58.50 -19.41
C GLN A 484 -18.36 -57.02 -18.99
N LYS A 485 -19.51 -56.35 -18.91
CA LYS A 485 -19.65 -54.99 -18.36
C LYS A 485 -19.31 -54.94 -16.87
N VAL A 486 -19.78 -55.89 -16.07
CA VAL A 486 -19.44 -56.00 -14.64
C VAL A 486 -17.94 -56.16 -14.45
N GLN A 487 -17.28 -57.08 -15.18
CA GLN A 487 -15.83 -57.23 -15.14
C GLN A 487 -15.08 -55.97 -15.64
N GLN A 488 -15.64 -55.23 -16.61
CA GLN A 488 -15.06 -53.96 -17.06
C GLN A 488 -15.16 -52.86 -15.99
N LEU A 489 -16.29 -52.79 -15.28
CA LEU A 489 -16.49 -51.89 -14.14
C LEU A 489 -15.60 -52.28 -12.96
N GLU A 490 -15.51 -53.56 -12.62
CA GLU A 490 -14.65 -54.09 -11.57
C GLU A 490 -13.16 -53.77 -11.83
N ARG A 491 -12.69 -53.94 -13.07
CA ARG A 491 -11.34 -53.51 -13.48
C ARG A 491 -11.15 -51.99 -13.35
N ARG A 492 -12.17 -51.18 -13.65
CA ARG A 492 -12.14 -49.72 -13.47
C ARG A 492 -12.13 -49.33 -11.99
N PHE A 493 -12.96 -49.92 -11.15
CA PHE A 493 -12.95 -49.70 -9.70
C PHE A 493 -11.59 -50.07 -9.10
N LYS A 494 -11.04 -51.24 -9.45
CA LYS A 494 -9.72 -51.68 -8.96
C LYS A 494 -8.57 -50.77 -9.42
N ALA A 495 -8.69 -50.15 -10.60
CA ALA A 495 -7.76 -49.12 -11.06
C ALA A 495 -7.92 -47.80 -10.27
N ILE A 496 -9.16 -47.36 -10.01
CA ILE A 496 -9.47 -46.17 -9.22
C ILE A 496 -9.03 -46.34 -7.76
N GLU A 497 -9.22 -47.51 -7.15
CA GLU A 497 -8.67 -47.84 -5.82
C GLU A 497 -7.14 -47.80 -5.79
N GLY A 498 -6.49 -48.28 -6.86
CA GLY A 498 -5.05 -48.19 -7.02
C GLY A 498 -4.56 -46.75 -7.07
N GLU A 499 -5.26 -45.88 -7.81
CA GLU A 499 -4.94 -44.46 -7.90
C GLU A 499 -5.24 -43.72 -6.60
N LEU A 500 -6.34 -44.03 -5.92
CA LEU A 500 -6.69 -43.49 -4.61
C LEU A 500 -5.65 -43.83 -3.54
N LYS A 501 -5.03 -45.02 -3.61
CA LYS A 501 -3.92 -45.41 -2.73
C LYS A 501 -2.66 -44.57 -2.99
N LYS A 502 -2.22 -44.45 -4.25
CA LYS A 502 -1.12 -43.54 -4.63
C LYS A 502 -1.39 -42.10 -4.21
N GLN A 503 -2.61 -41.60 -4.40
CA GLN A 503 -2.98 -40.23 -4.04
C GLN A 503 -2.94 -40.01 -2.52
N LYS A 504 -3.27 -41.02 -1.71
CA LYS A 504 -3.07 -40.99 -0.26
C LYS A 504 -1.59 -41.00 0.13
N GLU A 505 -0.78 -41.83 -0.53
CA GLU A 505 0.68 -41.88 -0.31
C GLU A 505 1.34 -40.53 -0.64
N VAL A 506 0.98 -39.92 -1.79
CA VAL A 506 1.44 -38.57 -2.19
C VAL A 506 0.95 -37.50 -1.21
N ASN A 507 -0.30 -37.56 -0.72
CA ASN A 507 -0.79 -36.61 0.28
C ASN A 507 -0.05 -36.74 1.62
N GLU A 508 0.31 -37.95 2.05
CA GLU A 508 1.13 -38.19 3.24
C GLU A 508 2.54 -37.64 3.09
N ASP A 509 3.17 -37.81 1.92
CA ASP A 509 4.51 -37.26 1.66
C ASP A 509 4.50 -35.73 1.53
N LEU A 510 3.47 -35.14 0.89
CA LEU A 510 3.24 -33.69 0.89
C LEU A 510 2.97 -33.14 2.29
N LEU A 511 2.31 -33.90 3.17
CA LEU A 511 2.10 -33.50 4.56
C LEU A 511 3.42 -33.50 5.36
N LYS A 512 4.29 -34.50 5.14
CA LYS A 512 5.64 -34.54 5.72
C LYS A 512 6.51 -33.37 5.21
N GLU A 513 6.45 -33.08 3.91
CA GLU A 513 7.17 -31.94 3.32
C GLU A 513 6.64 -30.60 3.85
N LYS A 514 5.31 -30.41 3.94
CA LYS A 514 4.70 -29.24 4.58
C LYS A 514 5.21 -29.06 6.01
N ASN A 515 5.20 -30.12 6.82
CA ASN A 515 5.65 -30.07 8.22
C ASN A 515 7.16 -29.75 8.33
N TYR A 516 7.98 -30.26 7.39
CA TYR A 516 9.41 -29.93 7.30
C TYR A 516 9.65 -28.46 6.89
N LEU A 517 8.88 -27.94 5.94
CA LEU A 517 8.92 -26.54 5.53
C LEU A 517 8.43 -25.61 6.64
N GLU A 518 7.39 -25.98 7.38
CA GLU A 518 6.85 -25.23 8.52
C GLU A 518 7.86 -25.16 9.68
N ALA A 519 8.54 -26.26 9.99
CA ALA A 519 9.66 -26.28 10.93
C ALA A 519 10.86 -25.44 10.45
N SER A 520 11.18 -25.51 9.15
CA SER A 520 12.27 -24.72 8.55
C SER A 520 11.97 -23.22 8.57
N LEU A 521 10.72 -22.83 8.31
CA LEU A 521 10.25 -21.44 8.36
C LEU A 521 10.29 -20.91 9.79
N LYS A 522 9.91 -21.73 10.80
CA LYS A 522 10.06 -21.37 12.22
C LYS A 522 11.53 -21.08 12.59
N VAL A 523 12.46 -21.93 12.17
CA VAL A 523 13.90 -21.70 12.40
C VAL A 523 14.42 -20.46 11.65
N GLN A 524 13.98 -20.23 10.41
CA GLN A 524 14.33 -19.00 9.68
C GLN A 524 13.76 -17.74 10.34
N LYS A 525 12.59 -17.82 10.98
CA LYS A 525 12.05 -16.71 11.77
C LYS A 525 12.88 -16.47 13.02
N GLU A 526 13.23 -17.50 13.79
CA GLU A 526 14.08 -17.36 14.98
C GLU A 526 15.49 -16.80 14.62
N ASP A 527 16.01 -17.16 13.44
CA ASP A 527 17.26 -16.64 12.83
C ASP A 527 17.11 -15.22 12.23
N ALA A 528 15.88 -14.73 12.02
CA ALA A 528 15.59 -13.34 11.65
C ALA A 528 15.41 -12.47 12.91
N ASP A 529 14.57 -12.91 13.85
CA ASP A 529 14.29 -12.26 15.13
C ASP A 529 15.60 -12.04 15.93
N THR A 530 16.53 -13.02 15.91
CA THR A 530 17.85 -12.87 16.54
C THR A 530 18.75 -11.84 15.83
N ARG A 531 18.75 -11.78 14.50
CA ARG A 531 19.48 -10.74 13.75
C ARG A 531 18.90 -9.34 13.94
N GLU A 532 17.59 -9.21 14.08
CA GLU A 532 16.94 -7.94 14.41
C GLU A 532 17.41 -7.44 15.79
N ASN A 533 17.45 -8.33 16.79
CA ASN A 533 18.00 -8.02 18.10
C ASN A 533 19.50 -7.66 18.05
N GLU A 534 20.32 -8.37 17.26
CA GLU A 534 21.73 -7.99 17.05
C GLU A 534 21.86 -6.59 16.42
N LEU A 535 21.10 -6.31 15.36
CA LEU A 535 21.08 -5.00 14.69
C LEU A 535 20.66 -3.88 15.66
N GLU A 536 19.65 -4.10 16.49
CA GLU A 536 19.21 -3.13 17.51
C GLU A 536 20.31 -2.84 18.54
N THR A 537 21.09 -3.84 18.97
CA THR A 537 22.27 -3.59 19.83
C THR A 537 23.40 -2.84 19.11
N LEU A 538 23.56 -3.05 17.80
CA LEU A 538 24.52 -2.30 16.99
C LEU A 538 24.06 -0.86 16.74
N PHE A 539 22.77 -0.60 16.54
CA PHE A 539 22.22 0.75 16.42
C PHE A 539 22.41 1.55 17.70
N LYS A 540 22.17 0.96 18.88
CA LYS A 540 22.47 1.58 20.19
C LYS A 540 23.94 1.99 20.30
N ARG A 541 24.88 1.09 19.97
CA ARG A 541 26.33 1.41 19.93
C ARG A 541 26.69 2.49 18.90
N ILE A 542 26.02 2.53 17.75
CA ILE A 542 26.22 3.58 16.74
C ILE A 542 25.72 4.94 17.26
N CYS A 543 24.66 4.98 18.06
CA CYS A 543 24.19 6.20 18.72
C CYS A 543 25.13 6.67 19.84
N GLU A 544 25.67 5.74 20.64
CA GLU A 544 26.73 6.01 21.62
C GLU A 544 27.97 6.62 20.92
N ILE A 545 28.53 5.93 19.91
CA ILE A 545 29.69 6.41 19.14
C ILE A 545 29.43 7.75 18.43
N LYS A 546 28.20 8.04 18.01
CA LYS A 546 27.83 9.36 17.47
C LYS A 546 27.89 10.45 18.53
N LYS A 547 27.40 10.18 19.74
CA LYS A 547 27.46 11.11 20.88
C LYS A 547 28.91 11.37 21.29
N ASP A 548 29.70 10.31 21.44
CA ASP A 548 31.13 10.39 21.74
C ASP A 548 31.87 11.20 20.67
N LYS A 549 31.54 11.02 19.37
CA LYS A 549 32.08 11.83 18.28
C LYS A 549 31.72 13.31 18.42
N THR A 550 30.48 13.66 18.77
CA THR A 550 30.10 15.07 18.95
C THR A 550 30.80 15.70 20.17
N GLU A 551 31.00 14.94 21.25
CA GLU A 551 31.76 15.41 22.42
C GLU A 551 33.24 15.60 22.09
N LEU A 552 33.85 14.68 21.35
CA LEU A 552 35.22 14.83 20.85
C LEU A 552 35.38 16.00 19.87
N GLN A 553 34.39 16.27 19.02
CA GLN A 553 34.43 17.44 18.13
C GLN A 553 34.43 18.74 18.94
N LEU A 554 33.56 18.88 19.95
CA LEU A 554 33.55 20.05 20.83
C LEU A 554 34.87 20.26 21.60
N VAL A 555 35.61 19.18 21.89
CA VAL A 555 36.97 19.25 22.47
C VAL A 555 37.99 19.72 21.43
N ILE A 556 37.92 19.25 20.18
CA ILE A 556 38.78 19.74 19.09
C ILE A 556 38.50 21.23 18.85
N ASP A 557 37.24 21.63 18.69
CA ASP A 557 36.82 23.03 18.49
C ASP A 557 37.24 23.94 19.66
N ALA A 558 37.44 23.40 20.86
CA ALA A 558 38.01 24.12 22.01
C ALA A 558 39.54 24.24 21.93
N GLN A 559 40.23 23.14 21.60
CA GLN A 559 41.69 23.12 21.45
C GLN A 559 42.16 23.99 20.26
N GLU A 560 41.42 24.03 19.16
CA GLU A 560 41.73 24.90 18.02
C GLU A 560 41.64 26.39 18.39
N ARG A 561 40.66 26.78 19.21
CA ARG A 561 40.56 28.16 19.75
C ARG A 561 41.69 28.48 20.72
N GLU A 562 42.12 27.52 21.54
CA GLU A 562 43.28 27.68 22.42
C GLU A 562 44.59 27.82 21.62
N VAL A 563 44.81 26.97 20.62
CA VAL A 563 45.95 27.05 19.69
C VAL A 563 45.95 28.36 18.90
N ALA A 564 44.80 28.85 18.44
CA ALA A 564 44.70 30.16 17.79
C ALA A 564 45.08 31.31 18.75
N SER A 565 44.62 31.28 20.00
CA SER A 565 44.99 32.25 21.04
C SER A 565 46.49 32.23 21.33
N LEU A 566 47.08 31.05 21.50
CA LEU A 566 48.52 30.87 21.73
C LEU A 566 49.35 31.31 20.51
N THR A 567 48.87 31.04 19.29
CA THR A 567 49.52 31.51 18.05
C THR A 567 49.50 33.03 17.95
N GLY A 568 48.39 33.67 18.34
CA GLY A 568 48.31 35.13 18.47
C GLY A 568 49.31 35.70 19.48
N GLN A 569 49.44 35.07 20.66
CA GLN A 569 50.43 35.45 21.68
C GLN A 569 51.88 35.26 21.20
N VAL A 570 52.16 34.22 20.41
CA VAL A 570 53.49 34.01 19.80
C VAL A 570 53.77 35.05 18.71
N ALA A 571 52.77 35.44 17.90
CA ALA A 571 52.91 36.52 16.92
C ALA A 571 53.16 37.87 17.60
N GLU A 572 52.43 38.18 18.68
CA GLU A 572 52.63 39.38 19.52
C GLU A 572 54.04 39.41 20.10
N ALA A 573 54.49 38.31 20.73
CA ALA A 573 55.82 38.18 21.30
C ALA A 573 56.93 38.28 20.23
N ASN A 574 56.69 37.81 19.01
CA ASN A 574 57.61 37.98 17.89
C ASN A 574 57.66 39.42 17.38
N ARG A 575 56.52 40.14 17.30
CA ARG A 575 56.54 41.56 16.93
C ARG A 575 57.32 42.37 17.98
N LEU A 576 57.05 42.16 19.26
CA LEU A 576 57.79 42.78 20.37
C LEU A 576 59.29 42.41 20.36
N ARG A 577 59.65 41.18 19.95
CA ARG A 577 61.06 40.79 19.76
C ARG A 577 61.74 41.61 18.67
N ASN A 578 61.10 41.75 17.52
CA ASN A 578 61.61 42.53 16.38
C ASN A 578 61.71 44.02 16.74
N GLU A 579 60.69 44.59 17.40
CA GLU A 579 60.72 45.96 17.93
C GLU A 579 61.91 46.18 18.88
N ASN A 580 62.25 45.19 19.72
CA ASN A 580 63.44 45.25 20.58
C ASN A 580 64.76 45.12 19.79
N GLU A 581 64.79 44.38 18.68
CA GLU A 581 65.97 44.22 17.82
C GLU A 581 66.23 45.49 16.97
N ASP A 582 65.17 46.15 16.49
CA ASP A 582 65.23 47.46 15.85
C ASP A 582 65.71 48.54 16.85
N LEU A 583 65.20 48.53 18.09
CA LEU A 583 65.65 49.44 19.15
C LEU A 583 67.11 49.15 19.56
N LEU A 584 67.54 47.90 19.61
CA LEU A 584 68.93 47.53 19.86
C LEU A 584 69.84 48.03 18.74
N SER A 585 69.39 47.92 17.49
CA SER A 585 70.10 48.41 16.31
C SER A 585 70.24 49.94 16.33
N GLN A 586 69.17 50.67 16.65
CA GLN A 586 69.22 52.13 16.85
C GLN A 586 70.16 52.54 18.00
N VAL A 587 70.14 51.80 19.12
CA VAL A 587 71.08 52.05 20.24
C VAL A 587 72.53 51.76 19.82
N GLN A 588 72.77 50.76 18.98
CA GLN A 588 74.09 50.45 18.44
C GLN A 588 74.56 51.49 17.41
N GLU A 589 73.67 52.00 16.55
CA GLU A 589 73.95 53.09 15.61
C GLU A 589 74.25 54.40 16.34
N LEU A 590 73.43 54.78 17.33
CA LEU A 590 73.70 55.93 18.21
C LEU A 590 75.01 55.78 18.99
N LYS A 591 75.40 54.55 19.33
CA LYS A 591 76.70 54.26 19.95
C LYS A 591 77.85 54.41 18.94
N CYS A 592 77.70 53.93 17.70
CA CYS A 592 78.66 54.17 16.63
C CYS A 592 78.84 55.67 16.37
N LEU A 593 77.76 56.44 16.25
CA LEU A 593 77.79 57.90 16.08
C LEU A 593 78.44 58.61 17.29
N LEU A 594 78.22 58.11 18.52
CA LEU A 594 78.87 58.62 19.73
C LEU A 594 80.37 58.29 19.77
N ASP A 595 80.78 57.12 19.25
CA ASP A 595 82.18 56.71 19.16
C ASP A 595 82.91 57.38 17.97
N GLU A 596 82.21 57.70 16.87
CA GLU A 596 82.68 58.61 15.82
C GLU A 596 82.84 60.05 16.34
N ALA A 597 81.88 60.57 17.12
CA ALA A 597 82.01 61.89 17.73
C ALA A 597 83.24 61.97 18.68
N LYS A 598 83.60 60.86 19.33
CA LYS A 598 84.87 60.74 20.08
C LYS A 598 86.08 60.66 19.13
N ALA A 599 86.01 59.87 18.06
CA ALA A 599 87.09 59.72 17.08
C ALA A 599 87.44 61.03 16.37
N VAL A 600 86.43 61.82 15.99
CA VAL A 600 86.58 63.19 15.44
C VAL A 600 87.24 64.11 16.47
N ALA A 601 86.92 63.98 17.76
CA ALA A 601 87.64 64.68 18.83
C ALA A 601 89.08 64.18 19.07
N THR A 602 89.49 63.06 18.45
CA THR A 602 90.84 62.49 18.59
C THR A 602 91.76 62.82 17.40
N PHE A 603 91.23 63.36 16.29
CA PHE A 603 92.02 63.70 15.09
C PHE A 603 92.31 65.21 14.90
N GLY A 604 92.33 65.95 16.01
CA GLY A 604 92.78 67.35 16.08
C GLY A 604 94.30 67.53 16.05
N GLN A 605 94.95 67.08 14.98
CA GLN A 605 96.30 67.43 14.46
C GLN A 605 97.52 67.52 15.42
N TYR A 606 98.64 66.91 15.00
CA TYR A 606 99.96 67.16 15.60
C TYR A 606 100.32 68.66 15.59
N ASN A 607 100.47 69.28 16.78
CA ASN A 607 101.64 70.11 17.05
C ASN A 607 101.92 70.38 18.55
N CYS A 608 103.21 70.47 18.86
CA CYS A 608 103.88 70.87 20.10
C CYS A 608 103.14 70.93 21.46
N LYS A 609 103.70 70.15 22.39
CA LYS A 609 103.63 70.27 23.86
C LYS A 609 103.62 71.73 24.36
N ILE A 610 102.88 72.04 25.43
CA ILE A 610 103.35 72.77 26.62
C ILE A 610 102.31 72.75 27.77
N THR A 611 102.81 72.70 29.02
CA THR A 611 102.17 72.86 30.35
C THR A 611 100.63 72.79 30.51
N GLY A 612 100.16 71.93 31.43
CA GLY A 612 98.76 71.93 31.91
C GLY A 612 98.53 72.72 33.21
N THR A 613 97.26 72.82 33.64
CA THR A 613 96.88 73.39 34.95
C THR A 613 95.62 72.72 35.53
N LYS A 614 95.49 72.71 36.87
CA LYS A 614 94.29 72.28 37.59
C LYS A 614 93.21 73.37 37.52
N VAL A 615 91.98 73.02 37.13
CA VAL A 615 90.76 73.79 37.46
C VAL A 615 89.67 72.81 37.96
N LYS A 616 88.69 73.34 38.70
CA LYS A 616 87.78 72.62 39.61
C LYS A 616 86.44 73.38 39.63
N LEU A 617 85.33 72.72 40.03
CA LEU A 617 83.98 73.34 40.24
C LEU A 617 83.27 73.73 38.91
N LYS A 618 81.95 74.01 38.80
CA LYS A 618 80.71 73.78 39.62
C LYS A 618 79.48 74.13 38.75
N THR A 619 78.28 73.65 39.14
CA THR A 619 76.93 74.25 38.87
C THR A 619 76.42 74.38 37.41
N GLY A 620 75.10 74.38 37.13
CA GLY A 620 73.95 74.10 38.02
C GLY A 620 72.55 74.44 37.46
N LYS A 621 71.52 74.02 38.22
CA LYS A 621 70.06 74.32 38.18
C LYS A 621 69.47 75.31 37.13
N LYS A 622 68.44 74.86 36.38
CA LYS A 622 67.04 75.39 36.26
C LYS A 622 66.24 74.51 35.27
N LYS A 623 64.97 74.10 35.52
CA LYS A 623 63.65 74.79 35.39
C LYS A 623 63.28 75.20 33.93
N SER A 624 62.03 75.09 33.42
CA SER A 624 60.78 74.40 33.88
C SER A 624 59.58 74.62 32.94
N SER A 625 58.83 73.56 32.56
CA SER A 625 57.42 73.56 32.04
C SER A 625 57.04 72.11 31.68
N LEU A 626 55.94 71.44 32.06
CA LEU A 626 54.63 71.81 32.63
C LEU A 626 53.75 72.66 31.69
N GLY A 627 52.73 72.06 31.06
CA GLY A 627 51.71 72.84 30.33
C GLY A 627 50.78 72.19 29.29
N HIS A 628 50.83 70.88 28.95
CA HIS A 628 50.10 70.37 27.76
C HIS A 628 49.13 69.18 27.91
N HIS A 629 49.10 68.42 29.02
CA HIS A 629 48.20 67.25 29.13
C HIS A 629 46.80 67.52 29.71
N GLY A 630 46.46 68.78 30.05
CA GLY A 630 45.19 69.12 30.71
C GLY A 630 43.99 69.40 29.80
N ALA A 631 44.19 69.63 28.50
CA ALA A 631 43.14 70.11 27.59
C ALA A 631 42.34 68.99 26.93
N PHE A 632 43.01 67.97 26.39
CA PHE A 632 42.39 66.93 25.55
C PHE A 632 41.27 66.15 26.26
N LEU A 633 41.44 65.84 27.54
CA LEU A 633 40.49 65.03 28.31
C LEU A 633 39.11 65.70 28.50
N LYS A 634 39.06 67.04 28.48
CA LYS A 634 37.79 67.79 28.62
C LYS A 634 36.99 67.84 27.32
N GLN A 635 37.64 67.62 26.17
CA GLN A 635 36.96 67.63 24.87
C GLN A 635 36.07 66.38 24.72
N SER A 636 36.61 65.18 25.01
CA SER A 636 35.89 63.91 24.84
C SER A 636 34.66 63.78 25.75
N ILE A 637 34.73 64.29 26.99
CA ILE A 637 33.60 64.25 27.93
C ILE A 637 32.41 65.08 27.42
N LYS A 638 32.67 66.19 26.72
CA LYS A 638 31.59 67.04 26.15
C LYS A 638 30.89 66.37 24.96
N VAL A 639 31.59 65.57 24.16
CA VAL A 639 31.02 64.91 22.98
C VAL A 639 29.97 63.84 23.35
N MET A 640 30.18 63.11 24.45
CA MET A 640 29.23 62.06 24.88
C MET A 640 27.94 62.59 25.52
N SER A 641 27.87 63.88 25.88
CA SER A 641 26.71 64.45 26.60
C SER A 641 25.51 64.75 25.70
N ASN A 642 25.67 64.80 24.38
CA ASN A 642 24.65 65.29 23.44
C ASN A 642 23.81 64.17 22.79
N VAL A 643 23.92 62.92 23.26
CA VAL A 643 23.36 61.74 22.57
C VAL A 643 22.03 61.25 23.18
N PHE A 644 21.64 61.74 24.36
CA PHE A 644 20.53 61.17 25.16
C PHE A 644 19.27 62.04 25.29
N GLU A 645 19.17 63.15 24.56
CA GLU A 645 18.17 64.21 24.85
C GLU A 645 16.93 64.20 23.93
N ASN A 646 16.86 63.30 22.94
CA ASN A 646 15.73 63.17 22.01
C ASN A 646 15.30 61.71 21.81
N PHE A 647 14.36 61.21 22.62
CA PHE A 647 13.27 60.34 22.16
C PHE A 647 12.23 60.16 23.27
N SER A 648 11.14 60.91 23.16
CA SER A 648 9.90 60.68 23.90
C SER A 648 8.71 61.06 23.02
N LYS A 649 7.63 60.27 23.13
CA LYS A 649 6.22 60.64 22.84
C LYS A 649 5.59 60.20 21.48
N ASP A 650 4.73 59.18 21.62
CA ASP A 650 3.42 58.92 20.97
C ASP A 650 3.28 58.53 19.46
N GLY A 651 2.19 57.80 19.15
CA GLY A 651 1.79 57.24 17.82
C GLY A 651 2.29 55.80 17.59
N TRP A 652 1.51 54.70 17.52
CA TRP A 652 0.09 54.38 17.24
C TRP A 652 -0.39 54.50 15.79
N GLU A 653 -1.24 53.53 15.38
CA GLU A 653 -1.86 53.26 14.06
C GLU A 653 -0.84 52.74 13.00
N ASP A 654 -0.90 51.54 12.38
CA ASP A 654 -1.94 50.56 11.96
C ASP A 654 -2.36 50.72 10.46
N VAL A 655 -2.98 49.68 9.87
CA VAL A 655 -3.48 49.53 8.48
C VAL A 655 -2.49 49.05 7.39
N SER A 656 -2.45 47.72 7.24
CA SER A 656 -2.75 46.92 6.02
C SER A 656 -2.16 47.15 4.62
N GLU A 657 -1.94 46.00 3.95
CA GLU A 657 -2.09 45.69 2.51
C GLU A 657 -1.29 46.46 1.44
N SER A 658 -0.29 45.78 0.88
CA SER A 658 -0.47 45.07 -0.41
C SER A 658 0.75 44.19 -0.75
N SER A 659 0.54 43.16 -1.58
CA SER A 659 1.56 42.16 -1.91
C SER A 659 2.06 42.29 -3.36
N ASP A 660 3.38 42.33 -3.53
CA ASP A 660 4.17 41.78 -4.65
C ASP A 660 3.89 42.25 -6.11
N PRO A 661 4.79 41.95 -7.09
CA PRO A 661 6.17 41.47 -6.98
C PRO A 661 7.20 42.34 -7.76
N GLU A 662 8.49 42.17 -7.47
CA GLU A 662 9.50 41.62 -8.41
C GLU A 662 10.96 41.82 -7.91
N ILE A 663 11.80 40.82 -8.19
CA ILE A 663 13.20 40.64 -7.75
C ILE A 663 14.02 40.52 -9.06
N PRO A 664 15.15 41.24 -9.28
CA PRO A 664 16.36 41.07 -8.45
C PRO A 664 17.32 42.27 -8.31
N THR A 665 18.01 42.37 -7.16
CA THR A 665 19.45 42.01 -7.04
C THR A 665 19.91 42.02 -5.58
N TYR A 666 20.82 41.12 -5.23
CA TYR A 666 21.49 41.06 -3.93
C TYR A 666 22.72 41.99 -3.94
N ASP A 667 22.96 42.73 -2.84
CA ASP A 667 24.07 42.37 -1.95
C ASP A 667 24.03 43.10 -0.60
N SER A 668 24.55 42.43 0.45
CA SER A 668 24.95 42.98 1.76
C SER A 668 23.99 43.93 2.51
N LEU A 669 23.33 43.44 3.58
CA LEU A 669 23.55 43.90 4.98
C LEU A 669 22.53 43.24 5.95
N GLU A 670 22.87 42.09 6.56
CA GLU A 670 22.12 41.57 7.71
C GLU A 670 23.06 40.97 8.77
N THR A 671 23.68 41.86 9.57
CA THR A 671 24.52 41.47 10.72
C THR A 671 24.45 42.57 11.80
N ALA A 672 23.23 42.94 12.20
CA ALA A 672 23.01 44.10 13.08
C ALA A 672 21.89 43.96 14.14
N ILE A 673 21.03 42.92 14.13
CA ILE A 673 19.91 42.80 15.07
C ILE A 673 19.88 41.41 15.73
N ALA A 674 20.70 41.21 16.76
CA ALA A 674 20.66 39.99 17.60
C ALA A 674 21.22 40.19 19.03
N ASN A 675 21.40 41.42 19.52
CA ASN A 675 21.97 41.67 20.86
C ASN A 675 21.41 42.92 21.55
N THR A 676 21.26 42.82 22.88
CA THR A 676 21.02 43.90 23.86
C THR A 676 19.59 44.43 24.04
N VAL A 677 18.82 43.75 24.90
CA VAL A 677 18.27 44.37 26.12
C VAL A 677 18.59 43.43 27.30
N GLN A 678 18.88 43.98 28.48
CA GLN A 678 19.27 43.22 29.68
C GLN A 678 18.26 43.38 30.82
N ASN A 679 18.31 42.44 31.77
CA ASN A 679 18.04 42.58 33.22
C ASN A 679 16.98 43.56 33.73
N ILE A 680 16.05 43.05 34.55
CA ILE A 680 15.81 43.50 35.93
C ILE A 680 15.06 42.40 36.71
N ASN A 681 15.45 42.15 37.97
CA ASN A 681 14.71 41.26 38.91
C ASN A 681 13.70 42.08 39.72
N PRO A 682 12.63 41.45 40.23
CA PRO A 682 12.58 41.32 41.70
C PRO A 682 11.93 40.03 42.26
N LEU A 683 12.26 39.75 43.53
CA LEU A 683 11.58 38.86 44.50
C LEU A 683 10.64 39.73 45.40
N PRO A 684 9.84 39.22 46.37
CA PRO A 684 9.35 37.84 46.65
C PRO A 684 7.82 37.76 47.03
N ASP A 685 7.39 36.62 47.61
CA ASP A 685 6.09 36.36 48.30
C ASP A 685 4.82 36.32 47.38
N ARG A 686 3.69 35.65 47.69
CA ARG A 686 3.23 34.98 48.93
C ARG A 686 2.34 33.74 48.65
N SER A 687 2.15 32.91 49.68
CA SER A 687 1.54 31.57 49.65
C SER A 687 0.00 31.46 49.51
N LYS A 688 -0.50 30.32 49.01
CA LYS A 688 -1.30 29.32 49.78
C LYS A 688 -1.64 28.00 49.03
N GLN A 689 -1.43 26.87 49.75
CA GLN A 689 -2.29 25.67 49.96
C GLN A 689 -3.19 25.13 48.80
N GLN A 690 -3.41 23.82 48.58
CA GLN A 690 -3.22 22.60 49.40
C GLN A 690 -3.29 21.33 48.49
N GLY A 691 -2.63 20.18 48.73
CA GLY A 691 -1.55 19.84 49.67
C GLY A 691 -1.44 18.32 49.97
N LYS A 692 -0.29 17.92 50.56
CA LYS A 692 0.01 16.61 51.22
C LYS A 692 0.19 15.40 50.28
N LYS A 693 1.16 14.50 50.51
CA LYS A 693 1.79 14.13 51.80
C LYS A 693 3.28 14.44 52.02
N GLN A 694 4.18 13.46 51.80
CA GLN A 694 5.46 13.21 52.51
C GLN A 694 6.31 12.23 51.66
N MET A 695 7.61 11.98 51.84
CA MET A 695 8.67 12.45 52.78
C MET A 695 9.69 13.35 52.02
N GLN A 696 10.79 13.95 52.52
CA GLN A 696 11.70 13.77 53.68
C GLN A 696 12.71 12.59 53.57
N ASP A 697 14.00 12.71 53.96
CA ASP A 697 14.74 13.93 54.33
C ASP A 697 16.27 13.87 54.09
N SER A 698 16.90 15.05 53.88
CA SER A 698 18.35 15.37 53.99
C SER A 698 19.36 14.60 53.08
N GLN A 699 20.54 15.11 52.68
CA GLN A 699 21.23 16.40 52.91
C GLN A 699 22.14 16.77 51.69
N LYS A 700 22.46 18.06 51.50
CA LYS A 700 23.43 18.61 50.50
C LYS A 700 24.81 18.87 51.16
N PRO A 701 25.91 19.25 50.44
CA PRO A 701 26.05 19.61 49.01
C PRO A 701 27.20 18.88 48.26
N CYS A 702 27.43 19.26 47.00
CA CYS A 702 28.58 18.85 46.19
C CYS A 702 29.88 19.59 46.60
N ASN A 703 31.03 18.92 46.42
CA ASN A 703 32.32 19.54 46.06
C ASN A 703 33.30 18.44 45.61
N ILE A 704 33.72 18.44 44.34
CA ILE A 704 34.81 17.58 43.85
C ILE A 704 35.82 18.46 43.11
N VAL A 705 36.98 18.63 43.74
CA VAL A 705 38.21 19.05 43.06
C VAL A 705 38.86 17.80 42.46
N CYS A 706 39.45 17.94 41.28
CA CYS A 706 40.08 16.83 40.55
C CYS A 706 41.37 16.35 41.25
N LEU A 707 41.62 15.03 41.25
CA LEU A 707 42.97 14.44 41.29
C LEU A 707 42.97 12.96 40.85
N GLU A 708 44.16 12.42 40.62
CA GLU A 708 44.45 11.18 39.88
C GLU A 708 44.04 9.86 40.57
N GLY A 709 43.78 8.81 39.77
CA GLY A 709 43.69 7.42 40.26
C GLY A 709 43.49 6.38 39.16
N LYS A 710 44.43 5.44 38.98
CA LYS A 710 44.30 4.32 38.02
C LYS A 710 43.36 3.23 38.56
N PRO A 711 42.55 2.57 37.71
CA PRO A 711 41.55 1.61 38.16
C PRO A 711 42.15 0.26 38.56
N HIS A 712 41.61 -0.38 39.60
CA HIS A 712 41.89 -1.79 39.91
C HIS A 712 40.60 -2.58 40.16
N VAL A 713 40.44 -3.62 39.33
CA VAL A 713 39.50 -4.75 39.36
C VAL A 713 38.78 -5.04 40.70
N TYR A 714 37.45 -5.19 40.65
CA TYR A 714 36.75 -6.22 41.44
C TYR A 714 35.70 -6.98 40.62
N ASN A 715 35.74 -8.32 40.71
CA ASN A 715 34.74 -9.22 40.13
C ASN A 715 33.62 -9.52 41.14
N LYS A 716 32.40 -9.79 40.65
CA LYS A 716 31.44 -10.69 41.31
C LYS A 716 30.73 -11.57 40.26
N LYS A 717 30.39 -12.80 40.64
CA LYS A 717 29.83 -13.85 39.77
C LYS A 717 28.37 -14.18 40.11
N GLY A 718 27.59 -14.56 39.10
CA GLY A 718 26.52 -15.57 39.16
C GLY A 718 26.53 -16.29 37.80
N HIS A 719 26.94 -17.56 37.71
CA HIS A 719 26.07 -18.75 37.78
C HIS A 719 24.83 -18.62 36.87
N SER A 720 24.84 -19.17 35.65
CA SER A 720 24.65 -20.61 35.29
C SER A 720 23.19 -20.89 34.92
N GLN A 721 22.81 -21.75 33.97
CA GLN A 721 23.54 -22.80 33.23
C GLN A 721 23.07 -22.83 31.76
N ASN A 722 23.89 -23.34 30.83
CA ASN A 722 23.46 -24.41 29.92
C ASN A 722 24.66 -25.06 29.21
N LYS A 723 24.42 -26.21 28.58
CA LYS A 723 25.39 -27.00 27.82
C LYS A 723 24.81 -27.41 26.46
N ASP A 724 25.69 -27.97 25.63
CA ASP A 724 25.38 -28.83 24.48
C ASP A 724 24.61 -28.20 23.31
N LEU A 725 25.35 -27.55 22.40
CA LEU A 725 25.41 -27.99 21.00
C LEU A 725 26.63 -27.38 20.27
N GLU A 726 27.67 -28.19 19.97
CA GLU A 726 28.74 -27.78 19.05
C GLU A 726 29.07 -28.92 18.07
N LYS A 727 28.39 -28.92 16.91
CA LYS A 727 28.74 -29.79 15.78
C LYS A 727 28.07 -29.31 14.48
N LEU A 728 28.76 -28.46 13.70
CA LEU A 728 28.88 -28.50 12.22
C LEU A 728 29.58 -27.23 11.66
N LEU A 729 29.91 -27.27 10.36
CA LEU A 729 30.34 -26.15 9.49
C LEU A 729 31.75 -25.55 9.68
N SER A 730 32.75 -26.41 9.45
CA SER A 730 33.76 -26.26 8.39
C SER A 730 34.02 -24.90 7.71
N ASN A 731 35.31 -24.58 7.56
CA ASN A 731 35.93 -23.89 6.41
C ASN A 731 35.52 -22.44 6.06
N ARG A 732 36.29 -21.47 6.58
CA ARG A 732 36.68 -20.27 5.80
C ARG A 732 38.20 -20.13 5.74
N ARG A 733 38.80 -20.51 4.61
CA ARG A 733 40.20 -20.13 4.29
C ARG A 733 40.22 -18.63 3.97
N LYS A 734 40.93 -17.83 4.77
CA LYS A 734 41.49 -16.55 4.32
C LYS A 734 42.97 -16.74 4.07
N ILE A 735 43.38 -16.60 2.81
CA ILE A 735 44.79 -16.43 2.44
C ILE A 735 45.07 -14.94 2.50
N CYS A 736 46.16 -14.55 3.16
CA CYS A 736 46.78 -13.25 2.99
C CYS A 736 48.30 -13.48 3.00
N CYS A 737 48.99 -12.99 1.97
CA CYS A 737 50.41 -13.22 1.78
C CYS A 737 51.21 -12.05 2.36
N LEU A 738 52.31 -12.35 3.05
CA LEU A 738 53.40 -11.39 3.23
C LEU A 738 54.72 -12.13 3.38
N THR A 739 55.61 -11.92 2.41
CA THR A 739 56.96 -12.48 2.36
C THR A 739 57.94 -11.60 3.12
N SER A 740 58.81 -12.20 3.93
CA SER A 740 60.08 -11.59 4.32
C SER A 740 61.15 -12.66 4.52
N TYR A 741 62.40 -12.31 4.23
CA TYR A 741 63.54 -13.24 4.29
C TYR A 741 64.10 -13.38 5.72
N PRO A 742 64.68 -14.54 6.07
CA PRO A 742 65.30 -14.74 7.37
C PRO A 742 66.72 -14.15 7.42
N SER A 743 67.07 -13.52 8.54
CA SER A 743 68.47 -13.25 8.92
C SER A 743 68.90 -14.15 10.08
N ILE A 744 70.17 -14.56 10.06
CA ILE A 744 70.77 -15.51 11.02
C ILE A 744 71.53 -14.72 12.10
N LEU A 745 71.49 -15.16 13.37
CA LEU A 745 72.64 -15.58 14.21
C LEU A 745 72.30 -15.63 15.73
N ASN A 746 73.20 -16.26 16.51
CA ASN A 746 73.40 -16.14 17.98
C ASN A 746 72.46 -16.88 18.97
N LYS A 747 72.75 -18.17 19.17
CA LYS A 747 73.51 -18.75 20.32
C LYS A 747 73.25 -18.19 21.76
N VAL A 748 73.33 -19.11 22.75
CA VAL A 748 73.76 -18.96 24.18
C VAL A 748 72.69 -18.95 25.33
N ASN A 749 72.70 -20.08 26.07
CA ASN A 749 72.53 -20.31 27.53
C ASN A 749 71.25 -20.01 28.35
N ARG A 750 70.72 -21.11 28.94
CA ARG A 750 70.48 -21.36 30.39
C ARG A 750 69.86 -20.25 31.28
N THR A 751 68.72 -20.55 31.94
CA THR A 751 68.71 -20.81 33.42
C THR A 751 67.45 -21.50 34.00
N LYS A 752 67.69 -22.49 34.88
CA LYS A 752 67.05 -22.85 36.18
C LYS A 752 65.56 -22.54 36.49
N ARG A 753 64.84 -23.62 36.87
CA ARG A 753 63.81 -23.73 37.96
C ARG A 753 62.46 -23.00 37.74
N ARG A 754 61.33 -23.40 38.35
CA ARG A 754 61.06 -24.27 39.54
C ARG A 754 59.71 -25.02 39.41
N ASN A 755 59.50 -26.03 40.26
CA ASN A 755 58.36 -26.96 40.26
C ASN A 755 57.00 -26.31 40.60
N ILE A 756 55.89 -26.88 40.10
CA ILE A 756 54.61 -26.97 40.82
C ILE A 756 54.09 -28.43 40.80
N ILE A 757 53.32 -28.76 41.83
CA ILE A 757 52.92 -30.07 42.35
C ILE A 757 51.94 -30.85 41.43
N VAL A 758 51.98 -32.19 41.54
CA VAL A 758 51.01 -33.13 40.95
C VAL A 758 49.74 -33.23 41.79
N GLN A 759 48.56 -33.17 41.15
CA GLN A 759 47.34 -33.81 41.64
C GLN A 759 46.80 -34.79 40.58
N LYS A 760 46.00 -35.77 41.01
CA LYS A 760 45.60 -36.96 40.23
C LYS A 760 44.34 -36.74 39.37
N PRO A 761 44.04 -37.62 38.39
CA PRO A 761 43.43 -37.20 37.13
C PRO A 761 41.90 -37.27 37.08
N GLY A 762 41.31 -36.41 36.25
CA GLY A 762 39.90 -36.48 35.86
C GLY A 762 39.67 -36.08 34.40
N TYR A 763 39.60 -37.06 33.50
CA TYR A 763 39.12 -37.02 32.10
C TYR A 763 39.77 -36.06 31.08
N THR A 764 40.15 -34.83 31.45
CA THR A 764 40.81 -33.87 30.55
C THR A 764 42.28 -34.22 30.28
N VAL A 765 42.94 -34.82 31.27
CA VAL A 765 44.37 -35.20 31.18
C VAL A 765 44.62 -36.29 30.15
N THR A 766 43.72 -37.26 29.97
CA THR A 766 43.83 -38.28 28.91
C THR A 766 43.64 -37.67 27.53
N LEU A 767 42.62 -36.82 27.34
CA LEU A 767 42.40 -36.14 26.06
C LEU A 767 43.59 -35.23 25.67
N LEU A 768 44.17 -34.52 26.65
CA LEU A 768 45.41 -33.77 26.46
C LEU A 768 46.61 -34.68 26.20
N HIS A 769 46.74 -35.80 26.91
CA HIS A 769 47.86 -36.72 26.69
C HIS A 769 47.79 -37.35 25.30
N ASP A 770 46.62 -37.70 24.79
CA ASP A 770 46.46 -38.28 23.44
C ASP A 770 46.56 -37.21 22.35
N ARG A 771 46.14 -35.96 22.61
CA ARG A 771 46.48 -34.80 21.76
C ARG A 771 48.00 -34.58 21.71
N ILE A 772 48.70 -34.70 22.85
CA ILE A 772 50.15 -34.59 22.95
C ILE A 772 50.86 -35.77 22.25
N LYS A 773 50.40 -37.02 22.40
CA LYS A 773 50.92 -38.18 21.64
C LYS A 773 50.71 -38.01 20.15
N SER A 774 49.56 -37.49 19.72
CA SER A 774 49.27 -37.21 18.31
C SER A 774 50.19 -36.13 17.75
N LEU A 775 50.37 -35.02 18.48
CA LEU A 775 51.33 -33.96 18.12
C LEU A 775 52.79 -34.46 18.15
N GLN A 776 53.17 -35.31 19.12
CA GLN A 776 54.48 -35.96 19.16
C GLN A 776 54.70 -36.91 17.98
N LYS A 777 53.67 -37.65 17.56
CA LYS A 777 53.71 -38.52 16.38
C LYS A 777 53.80 -37.71 15.08
N GLN A 778 53.06 -36.62 14.96
CA GLN A 778 53.17 -35.67 13.85
C GLN A 778 54.56 -35.00 13.82
N LEU A 779 55.09 -34.57 14.96
CA LEU A 779 56.46 -34.04 15.06
C LEU A 779 57.52 -35.09 14.75
N ALA A 780 57.32 -36.36 15.11
CA ALA A 780 58.23 -37.45 14.75
C ALA A 780 58.21 -37.75 13.24
N VAL A 781 57.03 -37.72 12.60
CA VAL A 781 56.87 -37.81 11.14
C VAL A 781 57.58 -36.63 10.48
N LEU A 782 57.26 -35.38 10.85
CA LEU A 782 57.90 -34.17 10.31
C LEU A 782 59.42 -34.12 10.56
N GLN A 783 59.92 -34.66 11.69
CA GLN A 783 61.36 -34.78 11.94
C GLN A 783 62.01 -35.85 11.06
N ASN A 784 61.31 -36.94 10.75
CA ASN A 784 61.84 -37.98 9.85
C ASN A 784 61.75 -37.53 8.38
N GLU A 785 60.66 -36.89 7.95
CA GLU A 785 60.56 -36.22 6.65
C GLU A 785 61.65 -35.15 6.50
N LYS A 786 61.90 -34.33 7.54
CA LYS A 786 63.02 -33.38 7.56
C LYS A 786 64.38 -34.07 7.45
N LYS A 787 64.60 -35.21 8.12
CA LYS A 787 65.85 -36.00 7.96
C LYS A 787 65.99 -36.52 6.52
N THR A 788 64.92 -37.06 5.93
CA THR A 788 64.90 -37.55 4.55
C THR A 788 65.12 -36.43 3.53
N ALA A 789 64.53 -35.26 3.74
CA ALA A 789 64.75 -34.08 2.90
C ALA A 789 66.17 -33.52 3.06
N VAL A 790 66.77 -33.58 4.26
CA VAL A 790 68.16 -33.19 4.48
C VAL A 790 69.13 -34.21 3.88
N SER A 791 68.83 -35.52 3.92
CA SER A 791 69.68 -36.54 3.27
C SER A 791 69.57 -36.49 1.75
N SER A 792 68.39 -36.26 1.17
CA SER A 792 68.26 -36.06 -0.27
C SER A 792 68.94 -34.76 -0.71
N ALA A 793 68.79 -33.65 0.02
CA ALA A 793 69.53 -32.41 -0.25
C ALA A 793 71.06 -32.60 -0.17
N LYS A 794 71.56 -33.45 0.76
CA LYS A 794 72.97 -33.82 0.83
C LYS A 794 73.42 -34.61 -0.41
N VAL A 795 72.64 -35.60 -0.85
CA VAL A 795 72.92 -36.36 -2.09
C VAL A 795 72.87 -35.47 -3.33
N PHE A 796 71.93 -34.52 -3.42
CA PHE A 796 71.92 -33.53 -4.50
C PHE A 796 73.14 -32.60 -4.46
N LYS A 797 73.61 -32.18 -3.27
CA LYS A 797 74.85 -31.41 -3.14
C LYS A 797 76.08 -32.21 -3.58
N GLU A 798 76.21 -33.46 -3.14
CA GLU A 798 77.28 -34.38 -3.57
C GLU A 798 77.27 -34.66 -5.07
N ASN A 799 76.08 -34.73 -5.70
CA ASN A 799 75.97 -34.90 -7.13
C ASN A 799 76.28 -33.60 -7.91
N ASN A 800 75.90 -32.42 -7.40
CA ASN A 800 76.35 -31.15 -7.96
C ASN A 800 77.87 -30.97 -7.85
N GLU A 801 78.49 -31.39 -6.74
CA GLU A 801 79.95 -31.39 -6.59
C GLU A 801 80.63 -32.31 -7.60
N LYS A 802 80.09 -33.52 -7.84
CA LYS A 802 80.57 -34.41 -8.93
C LYS A 802 80.44 -33.76 -10.31
N LEU A 803 79.27 -33.21 -10.66
CA LEU A 803 79.04 -32.53 -11.94
C LEU A 803 79.95 -31.31 -12.13
N THR A 804 80.25 -30.58 -11.05
CA THR A 804 81.20 -29.46 -11.07
C THR A 804 82.63 -29.95 -11.34
N ASN A 805 83.04 -31.06 -10.73
CA ASN A 805 84.35 -31.67 -10.97
C ASN A 805 84.45 -32.27 -12.38
N GLU A 806 83.38 -32.88 -12.91
CA GLU A 806 83.31 -33.38 -14.28
C GLU A 806 83.37 -32.25 -15.31
N LEU A 807 82.72 -31.11 -15.04
CA LEU A 807 82.82 -29.89 -15.85
C LEU A 807 84.25 -29.33 -15.84
N GLN A 808 84.89 -29.20 -14.67
CA GLN A 808 86.28 -28.77 -14.58
C GLN A 808 87.25 -29.72 -15.32
N LEU A 809 87.00 -31.03 -15.26
CA LEU A 809 87.77 -32.02 -16.02
C LEU A 809 87.55 -31.89 -17.54
N ALA A 810 86.33 -31.57 -17.98
CA ALA A 810 86.00 -31.31 -19.38
C ALA A 810 86.66 -30.01 -19.88
N ASP A 811 86.63 -28.94 -19.09
CA ASP A 811 87.32 -27.68 -19.40
C ASP A 811 88.84 -27.86 -19.47
N GLN A 812 89.44 -28.59 -18.53
CA GLN A 812 90.87 -28.95 -18.60
C GLN A 812 91.19 -29.71 -19.89
N ARG A 813 90.40 -30.74 -20.24
CA ARG A 813 90.57 -31.49 -21.50
C ARG A 813 90.41 -30.60 -22.73
N LEU A 814 89.49 -29.63 -22.71
CA LEU A 814 89.30 -28.67 -23.79
C LEU A 814 90.50 -27.73 -23.93
N GLN A 815 91.10 -27.27 -22.83
CA GLN A 815 92.32 -26.45 -22.88
C GLN A 815 93.54 -27.27 -23.37
N THR A 816 93.72 -28.51 -22.91
CA THR A 816 94.77 -29.41 -23.44
C THR A 816 94.57 -29.68 -24.94
N SER A 817 93.31 -29.85 -25.37
CA SER A 817 92.96 -30.00 -26.79
C SER A 817 93.28 -28.75 -27.61
N LYS A 818 92.97 -27.55 -27.11
CA LYS A 818 93.35 -26.27 -27.76
C LYS A 818 94.86 -26.12 -27.91
N LEU A 819 95.63 -26.36 -26.85
CA LEU A 819 97.09 -26.34 -26.92
C LEU A 819 97.65 -27.38 -27.91
N THR A 820 97.04 -28.56 -27.98
CA THR A 820 97.40 -29.59 -28.96
C THR A 820 97.11 -29.12 -30.39
N ILE A 821 95.97 -28.48 -30.63
CA ILE A 821 95.60 -27.90 -31.93
C ILE A 821 96.56 -26.76 -32.30
N GLU A 822 96.92 -25.89 -31.37
CA GLU A 822 97.86 -24.77 -31.59
C GLU A 822 99.27 -25.26 -31.95
N VAL A 823 99.75 -26.32 -31.29
CA VAL A 823 101.02 -27.01 -31.64
C VAL A 823 100.92 -27.68 -33.01
N LEU A 824 99.80 -28.34 -33.34
CA LEU A 824 99.58 -28.94 -34.66
C LEU A 824 99.51 -27.88 -35.77
N THR A 825 98.84 -26.75 -35.55
CA THR A 825 98.79 -25.61 -36.47
C THR A 825 100.19 -25.01 -36.68
N SER A 826 100.95 -24.84 -35.60
CA SER A 826 102.34 -24.35 -35.65
C SER A 826 103.26 -25.30 -36.43
N ASN A 827 103.07 -26.62 -36.30
CA ASN A 827 103.82 -27.61 -37.06
C ASN A 827 103.37 -27.69 -38.52
N LEU A 828 102.07 -27.51 -38.81
CA LEU A 828 101.55 -27.44 -40.18
C LEU A 828 102.11 -26.22 -40.92
N ALA A 829 102.21 -25.06 -40.25
CA ALA A 829 102.86 -23.87 -40.81
C ALA A 829 104.35 -24.11 -41.14
N LYS A 830 105.09 -24.81 -40.27
CA LYS A 830 106.49 -25.21 -40.56
C LYS A 830 106.59 -26.14 -41.76
N TRP A 831 105.75 -27.18 -41.84
CA TRP A 831 105.71 -28.07 -43.01
C TRP A 831 105.37 -27.34 -44.31
N GLN A 832 104.53 -26.30 -44.23
CA GLN A 832 104.17 -25.48 -45.38
C GLN A 832 105.34 -24.59 -45.84
N GLN A 833 106.10 -24.00 -44.91
CA GLN A 833 107.33 -23.28 -45.18
C GLN A 833 108.43 -24.21 -45.74
N GLU A 834 108.61 -25.41 -45.18
CA GLU A 834 109.56 -26.41 -45.70
C GLU A 834 109.20 -26.81 -47.14
N LYS A 835 107.91 -27.08 -47.41
CA LYS A 835 107.39 -27.35 -48.76
C LYS A 835 107.71 -26.22 -49.74
N GLU A 836 107.54 -24.96 -49.34
CA GLU A 836 107.86 -23.80 -50.18
C GLU A 836 109.36 -23.73 -50.48
N THR A 837 110.25 -23.88 -49.49
CA THR A 837 111.71 -23.91 -49.75
C THR A 837 112.16 -25.11 -50.59
N LEU A 838 111.48 -26.26 -50.49
CA LEU A 838 111.72 -27.42 -51.35
C LEU A 838 111.23 -27.16 -52.78
N GLN A 839 110.12 -26.44 -52.94
CA GLN A 839 109.58 -26.05 -54.25
C GLN A 839 110.44 -24.98 -54.95
N GLU A 840 111.11 -24.09 -54.21
CA GLU A 840 112.18 -23.25 -54.75
C GLU A 840 113.43 -24.06 -55.14
N LYS A 841 113.90 -24.97 -54.28
CA LYS A 841 115.06 -25.84 -54.57
C LYS A 841 114.84 -26.74 -55.78
N LEU A 842 113.60 -27.15 -56.06
CA LEU A 842 113.26 -27.94 -57.25
C LEU A 842 113.33 -27.07 -58.53
N LYS A 843 112.77 -25.86 -58.51
CA LYS A 843 112.91 -24.87 -59.61
C LYS A 843 114.38 -24.52 -59.90
N LEU A 844 115.20 -24.38 -58.86
CA LEU A 844 116.66 -24.17 -58.99
C LEU A 844 117.38 -25.39 -59.59
N ARG A 845 116.78 -26.59 -59.58
CA ARG A 845 117.39 -27.83 -60.08
C ARG A 845 117.05 -28.12 -61.55
N GLU A 846 115.91 -27.66 -62.05
CA GLU A 846 115.48 -27.90 -63.43
C GLU A 846 116.24 -27.05 -64.47
N HIS A 847 116.98 -26.03 -64.04
CA HIS A 847 117.78 -25.16 -64.90
C HIS A 847 119.25 -25.60 -65.12
N LEU A 848 119.68 -26.76 -64.60
CA LEU A 848 121.09 -27.20 -64.67
C LEU A 848 121.28 -28.63 -65.23
N SER A 849 121.83 -28.66 -66.45
CA SER A 849 122.68 -29.74 -67.04
C SER A 849 122.02 -30.93 -67.77
N LEU A 850 121.93 -30.79 -69.10
CA LEU A 850 122.02 -31.86 -70.11
C LEU A 850 123.42 -31.80 -70.78
N THR A 851 124.12 -32.93 -71.00
CA THR A 851 125.10 -33.22 -72.09
C THR A 851 125.78 -34.61 -71.94
N ALA A 852 126.12 -35.27 -73.08
CA ALA A 852 126.69 -36.61 -73.39
C ALA A 852 127.83 -37.24 -72.52
N GLY A 853 128.30 -38.51 -72.68
CA GLY A 853 127.88 -39.69 -73.48
C GLY A 853 129.00 -40.74 -73.81
N LYS A 854 128.64 -42.04 -74.04
CA LYS A 854 129.41 -43.21 -74.56
C LYS A 854 130.17 -44.20 -73.61
N SER A 855 130.85 -45.23 -74.18
CA SER A 855 130.64 -46.68 -73.83
C SER A 855 131.62 -47.74 -74.45
N GLU A 856 131.30 -49.06 -74.35
CA GLU A 856 131.88 -50.30 -75.00
C GLU A 856 133.23 -50.93 -74.46
N ALA A 857 133.64 -52.22 -74.64
CA ALA A 857 132.98 -53.56 -74.88
C ALA A 857 133.98 -54.80 -74.88
N THR A 858 133.49 -56.08 -74.86
CA THR A 858 134.14 -57.40 -75.26
C THR A 858 135.33 -58.02 -74.44
N PRO A 859 135.88 -59.27 -74.68
CA PRO A 859 135.52 -60.44 -75.54
C PRO A 859 135.32 -61.91 -74.92
N PRO A 860 136.24 -62.96 -74.89
CA PRO A 860 135.87 -64.39 -75.23
C PRO A 860 136.47 -65.64 -74.44
N SER A 861 136.19 -66.89 -74.90
CA SER A 861 136.93 -68.22 -74.73
C SER A 861 136.73 -69.12 -73.46
N LYS A 862 136.95 -70.47 -73.38
CA LYS A 862 137.05 -71.67 -74.33
C LYS A 862 137.07 -73.08 -73.61
N ASN A 863 137.03 -74.19 -74.38
CA ASN A 863 137.11 -75.67 -74.06
C ASN A 863 135.81 -76.35 -73.49
N ILE A 864 135.53 -77.63 -73.83
CA ILE A 864 134.15 -78.16 -74.01
C ILE A 864 133.74 -79.45 -73.24
N ASP A 865 134.55 -80.51 -73.12
CA ASP A 865 134.06 -81.88 -72.75
C ASP A 865 133.39 -82.02 -71.35
N LEU A 866 133.52 -81.00 -70.51
CA LEU A 866 132.83 -80.86 -69.23
C LEU A 866 131.28 -80.77 -69.36
N GLU A 867 130.78 -80.32 -70.52
CA GLU A 867 129.37 -79.97 -70.72
C GLU A 867 128.39 -81.15 -70.62
N MET A 868 128.73 -82.34 -71.17
CA MET A 868 127.76 -83.45 -71.26
C MET A 868 127.39 -84.03 -69.88
N LYS A 869 128.38 -84.20 -68.99
CA LYS A 869 128.11 -84.61 -67.60
C LYS A 869 127.36 -83.53 -66.83
N GLN A 870 127.64 -82.26 -67.12
CA GLN A 870 126.90 -81.13 -66.54
C GLN A 870 125.41 -81.17 -66.94
N LEU A 871 125.07 -81.55 -68.19
CA LEU A 871 123.69 -81.69 -68.66
C LEU A 871 122.92 -82.80 -67.95
N GLN A 872 123.52 -83.97 -67.70
CA GLN A 872 122.84 -85.05 -66.98
C GLN A 872 122.55 -84.69 -65.51
N CYS A 873 123.48 -84.00 -64.85
CA CYS A 873 123.25 -83.43 -63.52
C CYS A 873 122.17 -82.33 -63.53
N LYS A 874 122.17 -81.43 -64.53
CA LYS A 874 121.10 -80.43 -64.71
C LYS A 874 119.72 -81.08 -64.84
N LEU A 875 119.58 -82.17 -65.59
CA LEU A 875 118.30 -82.87 -65.75
C LEU A 875 117.81 -83.50 -64.44
N LYS A 876 118.68 -84.19 -63.68
CA LYS A 876 118.31 -84.77 -62.38
C LYS A 876 117.94 -83.69 -61.36
N ASN A 877 118.67 -82.58 -61.35
CA ASN A 877 118.35 -81.42 -60.50
C ASN A 877 117.01 -80.79 -60.91
N SER A 878 116.73 -80.66 -62.20
CA SER A 878 115.44 -80.17 -62.71
C SER A 878 114.27 -81.05 -62.27
N ASN A 879 114.40 -82.39 -62.31
CA ASN A 879 113.33 -83.29 -61.89
C ASN A 879 113.11 -83.28 -60.36
N ASN A 880 114.18 -83.13 -59.59
CA ASN A 880 114.10 -82.89 -58.15
C ASN A 880 113.42 -81.53 -57.83
N GLU A 881 113.62 -80.52 -58.68
CA GLU A 881 112.98 -79.21 -58.50
C GLU A 881 111.51 -79.24 -58.92
N ILE A 882 111.15 -79.90 -60.02
CA ILE A 882 109.76 -80.14 -60.45
C ILE A 882 108.96 -80.88 -59.36
N THR A 883 109.58 -81.85 -58.68
CA THR A 883 108.90 -82.58 -57.58
C THR A 883 108.70 -81.73 -56.34
N LYS A 884 109.67 -80.87 -55.94
CA LYS A 884 109.45 -79.84 -54.92
C LYS A 884 108.35 -78.85 -55.32
N GLN A 885 108.40 -78.33 -56.55
CA GLN A 885 107.38 -77.40 -57.05
C GLN A 885 106.00 -78.07 -57.05
N SER A 886 105.89 -79.36 -57.38
CA SER A 886 104.64 -80.12 -57.30
C SER A 886 104.11 -80.25 -55.86
N THR A 887 104.96 -80.50 -54.85
CA THR A 887 104.52 -80.51 -53.45
C THR A 887 104.16 -79.12 -52.94
N THR A 888 104.92 -78.07 -53.31
CA THR A 888 104.59 -76.67 -53.02
C THR A 888 103.25 -76.26 -53.63
N ILE A 889 103.00 -76.59 -54.91
CA ILE A 889 101.72 -76.31 -55.60
C ILE A 889 100.56 -77.07 -54.94
N LYS A 890 100.76 -78.31 -54.48
CA LYS A 890 99.74 -79.04 -53.70
C LYS A 890 99.47 -78.39 -52.35
N SER A 891 100.51 -77.91 -51.65
CA SER A 891 100.37 -77.17 -50.39
C SER A 891 99.57 -75.88 -50.60
N LEU A 892 99.97 -75.07 -51.59
CA LEU A 892 99.29 -73.81 -51.94
C LEU A 892 97.84 -74.06 -52.39
N LYS A 893 97.56 -75.15 -53.14
CA LYS A 893 96.18 -75.48 -53.55
C LYS A 893 95.29 -75.90 -52.37
N ASN A 894 95.86 -76.53 -51.34
CA ASN A 894 95.11 -76.80 -50.10
C ASN A 894 94.89 -75.52 -49.28
N GLU A 895 95.91 -74.66 -49.17
CA GLU A 895 95.81 -73.37 -48.48
C GLU A 895 94.80 -72.42 -49.15
N VAL A 896 94.73 -72.42 -50.49
CA VAL A 896 93.69 -71.72 -51.26
C VAL A 896 92.31 -72.26 -50.93
N ARG A 897 92.12 -73.59 -50.89
CA ARG A 897 90.84 -74.21 -50.54
C ARG A 897 90.39 -73.86 -49.11
N GLU A 898 91.29 -73.92 -48.13
CA GLU A 898 91.00 -73.48 -46.76
C GLU A 898 90.60 -72.00 -46.70
N LYS A 899 91.19 -71.15 -47.55
CA LYS A 899 90.80 -69.74 -47.66
C LYS A 899 89.44 -69.58 -48.33
N GLU A 900 89.13 -70.35 -49.38
CA GLU A 900 87.81 -70.37 -50.03
C GLU A 900 86.71 -70.82 -49.07
N GLU A 901 86.93 -71.88 -48.29
CA GLU A 901 86.01 -72.37 -47.25
C GLU A 901 85.80 -71.31 -46.15
N ARG A 902 86.88 -70.66 -45.68
CA ARG A 902 86.79 -69.54 -44.72
C ARG A 902 86.05 -68.32 -45.30
N ILE A 903 86.20 -68.03 -46.59
CA ILE A 903 85.46 -66.96 -47.28
C ILE A 903 83.96 -67.30 -47.33
N GLN A 904 83.59 -68.54 -47.67
CA GLN A 904 82.18 -68.98 -47.65
C GLN A 904 81.58 -68.90 -46.25
N GLU A 905 82.31 -69.32 -45.21
CA GLU A 905 81.90 -69.13 -43.81
C GLU A 905 81.67 -67.66 -43.44
N LEU A 906 82.59 -66.77 -43.84
CA LEU A 906 82.49 -65.34 -43.57
C LEU A 906 81.31 -64.71 -44.33
N GLN A 907 81.08 -65.11 -45.58
CA GLN A 907 79.94 -64.66 -46.38
C GLN A 907 78.61 -65.13 -45.78
N ALA A 908 78.53 -66.37 -45.29
CA ALA A 908 77.38 -66.88 -44.56
C ALA A 908 77.15 -66.18 -43.19
N LYS A 909 78.22 -65.70 -42.54
CA LYS A 909 78.13 -64.87 -41.32
C LYS A 909 77.65 -63.44 -41.67
N ILE A 910 78.15 -62.86 -42.75
CA ILE A 910 77.69 -61.56 -43.29
C ILE A 910 76.19 -61.62 -43.59
N SER A 911 75.70 -62.59 -44.36
CA SER A 911 74.26 -62.68 -44.69
C SER A 911 73.34 -63.13 -43.54
N ARG A 912 73.89 -63.48 -42.37
CA ARG A 912 73.13 -63.52 -41.11
C ARG A 912 73.03 -62.10 -40.52
N LEU A 913 74.16 -61.41 -40.38
CA LEU A 913 74.22 -60.05 -39.85
C LEU A 913 73.45 -59.04 -40.71
N GLU A 914 73.42 -59.18 -42.03
CA GLU A 914 72.64 -58.34 -42.95
C GLU A 914 71.14 -58.44 -42.67
N ARG A 915 70.62 -59.65 -42.41
CA ARG A 915 69.22 -59.87 -42.05
C ARG A 915 68.90 -59.31 -40.66
N ASP A 916 69.78 -59.50 -39.69
CA ASP A 916 69.62 -58.95 -38.34
C ASP A 916 69.67 -57.41 -38.35
N LEU A 917 70.56 -56.82 -39.14
CA LEU A 917 70.62 -55.37 -39.38
C LEU A 917 69.36 -54.88 -40.09
N ASN A 918 68.85 -55.61 -41.08
CA ASN A 918 67.62 -55.22 -41.77
C ASN A 918 66.40 -55.28 -40.84
N MET A 919 66.28 -56.32 -40.01
CA MET A 919 65.23 -56.43 -38.99
C MET A 919 65.33 -55.30 -37.96
N LYS A 920 66.55 -54.95 -37.51
CA LYS A 920 66.80 -53.81 -36.63
C LYS A 920 66.43 -52.46 -37.28
N ARG A 921 66.67 -52.28 -38.59
CA ARG A 921 66.22 -51.07 -39.32
C ARG A 921 64.70 -50.95 -39.32
N HIS A 922 63.97 -52.04 -39.62
CA HIS A 922 62.50 -52.03 -39.61
C HIS A 922 61.97 -51.68 -38.21
N LEU A 923 62.49 -52.32 -37.15
CA LEU A 923 62.10 -52.03 -35.78
C LEU A 923 62.42 -50.58 -35.36
N ILE A 924 63.54 -50.01 -35.81
CA ILE A 924 63.88 -48.60 -35.61
C ILE A 924 62.88 -47.68 -36.34
N GLU A 925 62.46 -48.01 -37.55
CA GLU A 925 61.49 -47.21 -38.31
C GLU A 925 60.07 -47.32 -37.75
N ASP A 926 59.67 -48.48 -37.21
CA ASP A 926 58.43 -48.64 -36.43
C ASP A 926 58.46 -47.80 -35.15
N PHE A 927 59.63 -47.69 -34.50
CA PHE A 927 59.79 -46.82 -33.33
C PHE A 927 59.80 -45.33 -33.70
N ARG A 928 60.43 -44.94 -34.82
CA ARG A 928 60.36 -43.56 -35.37
C ARG A 928 58.93 -43.18 -35.73
N SER A 929 58.20 -44.08 -36.40
CA SER A 929 56.80 -43.87 -36.81
C SER A 929 55.89 -43.71 -35.59
N ARG A 930 56.04 -44.56 -34.56
CA ARG A 930 55.33 -44.42 -33.29
C ARG A 930 55.73 -43.15 -32.51
N LEU A 931 57.01 -42.77 -32.51
CA LEU A 931 57.47 -41.52 -31.90
C LEU A 931 56.86 -40.30 -32.60
N LYS A 932 56.84 -40.27 -33.94
CA LYS A 932 56.23 -39.20 -34.73
C LYS A 932 54.72 -39.11 -34.49
N ALA A 933 54.02 -40.24 -34.45
CA ALA A 933 52.59 -40.28 -34.11
C ALA A 933 52.33 -39.77 -32.67
N ASN A 934 53.17 -40.15 -31.70
CA ASN A 934 53.07 -39.66 -30.33
C ASN A 934 53.37 -38.15 -30.23
N GLN A 935 54.35 -37.64 -30.97
CA GLN A 935 54.63 -36.20 -31.05
C GLN A 935 53.47 -35.41 -31.67
N GLU A 936 52.79 -35.95 -32.69
CA GLU A 936 51.60 -35.31 -33.26
C GLU A 936 50.41 -35.35 -32.28
N ASN A 937 50.21 -36.47 -31.60
CA ASN A 937 49.22 -36.59 -30.53
C ASN A 937 49.52 -35.62 -29.37
N GLU A 938 50.79 -35.42 -29.02
CA GLU A 938 51.23 -34.44 -28.02
C GLU A 938 50.88 -33.01 -28.46
N LYS A 939 51.22 -32.61 -29.69
CA LYS A 939 50.79 -31.31 -30.27
C LYS A 939 49.28 -31.15 -30.22
N ASN A 940 48.52 -32.13 -30.71
CA ASN A 940 47.06 -32.10 -30.73
C ASN A 940 46.48 -31.96 -29.30
N SER A 941 47.05 -32.65 -28.32
CA SER A 941 46.66 -32.51 -26.91
C SER A 941 47.01 -31.14 -26.33
N ASN A 942 48.16 -30.56 -26.72
CA ASN A 942 48.63 -29.25 -26.30
C ASN A 942 47.78 -28.12 -26.93
N GLU A 943 47.36 -28.27 -28.18
CA GLU A 943 46.41 -27.38 -28.85
C GLU A 943 45.00 -27.48 -28.26
N ALA A 944 44.54 -28.69 -27.96
CA ALA A 944 43.29 -28.92 -27.22
C ALA A 944 43.34 -28.26 -25.83
N LEU A 945 44.42 -28.44 -25.08
CA LEU A 945 44.66 -27.79 -23.78
C LEU A 945 44.67 -26.27 -23.91
N LYS A 946 45.37 -25.69 -24.89
CA LYS A 946 45.33 -24.25 -25.20
C LYS A 946 43.91 -23.79 -25.60
N SER A 947 43.10 -24.63 -26.25
CA SER A 947 41.70 -24.30 -26.55
C SER A 947 40.84 -24.26 -25.29
N LEU A 948 41.06 -25.18 -24.36
CA LEU A 948 40.40 -25.23 -23.05
C LEU A 948 40.86 -24.10 -22.14
N GLU A 949 42.15 -23.73 -22.17
CA GLU A 949 42.71 -22.60 -21.45
C GLU A 949 42.11 -21.27 -21.92
N ARG A 950 41.99 -21.06 -23.24
CA ARG A 950 41.28 -19.90 -23.80
C ARG A 950 39.81 -19.86 -23.37
N LYS A 951 39.11 -21.01 -23.40
CA LYS A 951 37.72 -21.12 -22.90
C LYS A 951 37.62 -20.84 -21.40
N ALA A 952 38.56 -21.31 -20.59
CA ALA A 952 38.60 -21.05 -19.15
C ALA A 952 38.88 -19.57 -18.83
N LYS A 953 39.76 -18.92 -19.60
CA LYS A 953 40.00 -17.47 -19.52
C LYS A 953 38.76 -16.66 -19.89
N ALA A 954 38.15 -16.96 -21.03
CA ALA A 954 36.89 -16.33 -21.44
C ALA A 954 35.77 -16.53 -20.40
N LEU A 955 35.62 -17.73 -19.83
CA LEU A 955 34.64 -17.99 -18.76
C LEU A 955 34.97 -17.26 -17.45
N ALA A 956 36.25 -17.04 -17.14
CA ALA A 956 36.66 -16.26 -15.98
C ALA A 956 36.40 -14.75 -16.18
N GLU A 957 36.67 -14.23 -17.38
CA GLU A 957 36.33 -12.86 -17.81
C GLU A 957 34.80 -12.66 -17.77
N ASP A 958 34.02 -13.61 -18.30
CA ASP A 958 32.56 -13.66 -18.18
C ASP A 958 32.07 -13.62 -16.72
N CYS A 959 32.73 -14.37 -15.83
CA CYS A 959 32.40 -14.36 -14.39
C CYS A 959 32.75 -13.02 -13.72
N LEU A 960 33.83 -12.35 -14.16
CA LEU A 960 34.18 -11.01 -13.70
C LEU A 960 33.18 -9.96 -14.21
N ASN A 961 32.78 -10.02 -15.48
CA ASN A 961 31.79 -9.14 -16.09
C ASN A 961 30.39 -9.32 -15.47
N LYS A 962 30.00 -10.57 -15.18
CA LYS A 962 28.78 -10.88 -14.41
C LYS A 962 28.89 -10.37 -12.97
N LYS A 963 30.07 -10.43 -12.34
CA LYS A 963 30.29 -9.88 -11.01
C LYS A 963 30.18 -8.34 -10.98
N THR A 964 30.82 -7.61 -11.90
CA THR A 964 30.71 -6.14 -11.98
C THR A 964 29.27 -5.72 -12.26
N SER A 965 28.56 -6.45 -13.13
CA SER A 965 27.12 -6.26 -13.37
C SER A 965 26.28 -6.47 -12.09
N ILE A 966 26.55 -7.54 -11.34
CA ILE A 966 25.88 -7.82 -10.05
C ILE A 966 26.20 -6.74 -9.01
N ASP A 967 27.45 -6.27 -8.93
CA ASP A 967 27.85 -5.25 -7.96
C ASP A 967 27.28 -3.86 -8.33
N SER A 968 27.13 -3.55 -9.62
CA SER A 968 26.37 -2.38 -10.12
C SER A 968 24.87 -2.49 -9.78
N LEU A 969 24.26 -3.67 -9.94
CA LEU A 969 22.86 -3.89 -9.55
C LEU A 969 22.67 -3.76 -8.02
N LYS A 970 23.62 -4.22 -7.19
CA LYS A 970 23.62 -3.94 -5.74
C LYS A 970 23.73 -2.45 -5.44
N GLN A 971 24.55 -1.70 -6.17
CA GLN A 971 24.64 -0.25 -6.00
C GLN A 971 23.31 0.44 -6.33
N LYS A 972 22.66 0.08 -7.45
CA LYS A 972 21.33 0.57 -7.82
C LYS A 972 20.27 0.20 -6.78
N LEU A 973 20.28 -1.04 -6.28
CA LEU A 973 19.39 -1.49 -5.20
C LEU A 973 19.62 -0.71 -3.89
N ASN A 974 20.87 -0.44 -3.51
CA ASN A 974 21.21 0.35 -2.34
C ASN A 974 20.79 1.83 -2.48
N ILE A 975 20.80 2.38 -3.70
CA ILE A 975 20.28 3.72 -3.99
C ILE A 975 18.74 3.71 -3.86
N ALA A 976 18.05 2.82 -4.56
CA ALA A 976 16.60 2.67 -4.48
C ALA A 976 16.09 2.38 -3.05
N THR A 977 16.87 1.68 -2.23
CA THR A 977 16.55 1.43 -0.81
C THR A 977 16.66 2.71 0.03
N LYS A 978 17.60 3.61 -0.26
CA LYS A 978 17.72 4.92 0.39
C LYS A 978 16.64 5.89 -0.08
N GLU A 979 16.34 5.90 -1.37
CA GLU A 979 15.24 6.69 -1.95
C GLU A 979 13.92 6.23 -1.32
N LYS A 980 13.68 4.92 -1.24
CA LYS A 980 12.53 4.35 -0.53
C LYS A 980 12.45 4.84 0.92
N SER A 981 13.54 4.76 1.70
CA SER A 981 13.49 5.20 3.11
C SER A 981 13.34 6.72 3.27
N GLN A 982 13.78 7.52 2.29
CA GLN A 982 13.47 8.95 2.22
C GLN A 982 11.99 9.20 1.93
N TYR A 983 11.37 8.47 0.99
CA TYR A 983 9.93 8.57 0.74
C TYR A 983 9.09 8.08 1.93
N GLU A 984 9.50 7.02 2.62
CA GLU A 984 8.86 6.56 3.86
C GLU A 984 8.99 7.63 4.97
N GLN A 985 10.16 8.24 5.14
CA GLN A 985 10.34 9.34 6.10
C GLN A 985 9.48 10.57 5.77
N MET A 986 9.39 10.95 4.49
CA MET A 986 8.54 12.05 4.03
C MET A 986 7.05 11.74 4.21
N TYR A 987 6.63 10.50 3.95
CA TYR A 987 5.27 10.03 4.20
C TYR A 987 4.91 10.08 5.69
N HIS A 988 5.80 9.60 6.57
CA HIS A 988 5.60 9.71 8.01
C HIS A 988 5.51 11.18 8.46
N LYS A 989 6.40 12.07 7.98
CA LYS A 989 6.32 13.50 8.28
C LYS A 989 5.01 14.14 7.79
N ALA A 990 4.54 13.79 6.60
CA ALA A 990 3.28 14.28 6.06
C ALA A 990 2.06 13.76 6.86
N LYS A 991 2.08 12.51 7.31
CA LYS A 991 1.06 11.92 8.20
C LYS A 991 1.05 12.62 9.56
N ASP A 992 2.21 12.83 10.17
CA ASP A 992 2.38 13.57 11.42
C ASP A 992 1.95 15.04 11.29
N GLU A 993 2.02 15.64 10.11
CA GLU A 993 1.53 17.00 9.83
C GLU A 993 0.02 17.04 9.59
N LEU A 994 -0.54 15.99 8.95
CA LEU A 994 -1.98 15.80 8.79
C LEU A 994 -2.68 15.56 10.13
N GLU A 995 -2.16 14.69 10.99
CA GLU A 995 -2.73 14.45 12.33
C GLU A 995 -2.71 15.72 13.20
N LYS A 996 -1.69 16.56 13.04
CA LYS A 996 -1.63 17.91 13.67
C LYS A 996 -2.59 18.91 13.04
N LYS A 997 -3.09 18.68 11.83
CA LYS A 997 -4.14 19.48 11.18
C LYS A 997 -5.52 19.01 11.62
N ASP A 998 -5.78 17.71 11.65
CA ASP A 998 -7.01 17.12 12.23
C ASP A 998 -7.21 17.54 13.69
N HIS A 999 -6.16 17.49 14.51
CA HIS A 999 -6.25 17.91 15.91
C HIS A 999 -6.44 19.44 16.08
N LYS A 1000 -6.16 20.24 15.04
CA LYS A 1000 -6.52 21.67 15.00
C LYS A 1000 -7.93 21.89 14.47
N LEU A 1001 -8.36 21.11 13.48
CA LEU A 1001 -9.71 21.16 12.91
C LEU A 1001 -10.75 20.75 13.94
N THR A 1002 -10.58 19.61 14.60
CA THR A 1002 -11.45 19.16 15.72
C THR A 1002 -11.51 20.15 16.89
N ASN A 1003 -10.40 20.83 17.22
CA ASN A 1003 -10.39 21.91 18.22
C ASN A 1003 -11.19 23.15 17.75
N LEU A 1004 -11.14 23.48 16.44
CA LEU A 1004 -11.97 24.52 15.86
C LEU A 1004 -13.45 24.11 15.76
N GLU A 1005 -13.77 22.83 15.52
CA GLU A 1005 -15.14 22.30 15.55
C GLU A 1005 -15.73 22.31 16.96
N CYS A 1006 -14.95 21.92 17.98
CA CYS A 1006 -15.34 22.11 19.39
C CYS A 1006 -15.61 23.58 19.70
N LYS A 1007 -14.75 24.50 19.27
CA LYS A 1007 -15.00 25.95 19.46
C LYS A 1007 -16.19 26.47 18.68
N MET A 1008 -16.42 25.97 17.47
CA MET A 1008 -17.59 26.35 16.66
C MET A 1008 -18.87 25.93 17.38
N THR A 1009 -18.93 24.67 17.85
CA THR A 1009 -20.08 24.14 18.60
C THR A 1009 -20.24 24.79 19.98
N GLU A 1010 -19.16 25.17 20.66
CA GLU A 1010 -19.22 26.03 21.87
C GLU A 1010 -19.84 27.41 21.55
N THR A 1011 -19.43 28.07 20.45
CA THR A 1011 -20.00 29.35 20.03
C THR A 1011 -21.43 29.23 19.51
N GLU A 1012 -21.80 28.12 18.88
CA GLU A 1012 -23.15 27.84 18.40
C GLU A 1012 -24.10 27.59 19.58
N CYS A 1013 -23.69 26.80 20.58
CA CYS A 1013 -24.40 26.68 21.86
C CYS A 1013 -24.60 28.05 22.51
N ALA A 1014 -23.54 28.84 22.69
CA ALA A 1014 -23.63 30.19 23.27
C ALA A 1014 -24.54 31.13 22.45
N MET A 1015 -24.55 31.01 21.12
CA MET A 1015 -25.46 31.75 20.24
C MET A 1015 -26.92 31.33 20.46
N THR A 1016 -27.22 30.04 20.59
CA THR A 1016 -28.59 29.56 20.90
C THR A 1016 -29.04 29.93 22.32
N GLU A 1017 -28.12 29.99 23.30
CA GLU A 1017 -28.42 30.51 24.65
C GLU A 1017 -28.76 32.01 24.60
N LEU A 1018 -28.04 32.80 23.79
CA LEU A 1018 -28.36 34.22 23.56
C LEU A 1018 -29.67 34.41 22.79
N GLU A 1019 -29.94 33.62 21.75
CA GLU A 1019 -31.17 33.67 20.96
C GLU A 1019 -32.40 33.28 21.80
N THR A 1020 -32.31 32.22 22.59
CA THR A 1020 -33.38 31.82 23.51
C THR A 1020 -33.58 32.83 24.63
N THR A 1021 -32.51 33.44 25.17
CA THR A 1021 -32.61 34.54 26.15
C THR A 1021 -33.29 35.78 25.55
N ALA A 1022 -32.89 36.20 24.35
CA ALA A 1022 -33.50 37.32 23.64
C ALA A 1022 -34.98 37.04 23.32
N SER A 1023 -35.30 35.82 22.87
CA SER A 1023 -36.67 35.38 22.62
C SER A 1023 -37.54 35.40 23.88
N GLN A 1024 -37.00 34.98 25.03
CA GLN A 1024 -37.69 35.07 26.32
C GLN A 1024 -37.94 36.54 26.74
N GLN A 1025 -36.95 37.43 26.56
CA GLN A 1025 -37.11 38.86 26.84
C GLN A 1025 -38.17 39.51 25.94
N LEU A 1026 -38.13 39.25 24.63
CA LEU A 1026 -39.12 39.74 23.67
C LEU A 1026 -40.52 39.20 23.97
N HIS A 1027 -40.65 37.92 24.36
CA HIS A 1027 -41.92 37.35 24.79
C HIS A 1027 -42.45 38.00 26.08
N GLY A 1028 -41.55 38.29 27.03
CA GLY A 1028 -41.87 39.03 28.26
C GLY A 1028 -42.41 40.44 27.97
N LEU A 1029 -41.72 41.20 27.10
CA LEU A 1029 -42.13 42.53 26.66
C LEU A 1029 -43.46 42.49 25.88
N ALA A 1030 -43.64 41.52 24.98
CA ALA A 1030 -44.89 41.33 24.24
C ALA A 1030 -46.08 41.00 25.17
N LYS A 1031 -45.84 40.22 26.24
CA LYS A 1031 -46.83 39.93 27.27
C LYS A 1031 -47.19 41.17 28.10
N GLN A 1032 -46.20 41.97 28.51
CA GLN A 1032 -46.43 43.24 29.22
C GLN A 1032 -47.19 44.24 28.34
N SER A 1033 -46.79 44.38 27.07
CA SER A 1033 -47.47 45.24 26.08
C SER A 1033 -48.93 44.82 25.87
N ARG A 1034 -49.21 43.51 25.73
CA ARG A 1034 -50.59 42.99 25.67
C ARG A 1034 -51.40 43.33 26.92
N GLN A 1035 -50.83 43.16 28.11
CA GLN A 1035 -51.49 43.50 29.37
C GLN A 1035 -51.78 45.00 29.49
N ALA A 1036 -50.84 45.86 29.06
CA ALA A 1036 -51.06 47.30 29.00
C ALA A 1036 -52.20 47.66 28.03
N LEU A 1037 -52.18 47.13 26.80
CA LEU A 1037 -53.24 47.31 25.81
C LEU A 1037 -54.60 46.84 26.32
N GLU A 1038 -54.68 45.68 26.98
CA GLU A 1038 -55.90 45.21 27.63
C GLU A 1038 -56.42 46.18 28.71
N THR A 1039 -55.53 46.77 29.52
CA THR A 1039 -55.97 47.77 30.52
C THR A 1039 -56.46 49.07 29.89
N VAL A 1040 -55.81 49.55 28.82
CA VAL A 1040 -56.27 50.72 28.06
C VAL A 1040 -57.60 50.44 27.37
N GLN A 1041 -57.78 49.24 26.77
CA GLN A 1041 -59.04 48.83 26.16
C GLN A 1041 -60.18 48.74 27.19
N LYS A 1042 -59.91 48.20 28.39
CA LYS A 1042 -60.87 48.17 29.51
C LYS A 1042 -61.23 49.59 29.98
N GLN A 1043 -60.27 50.51 30.06
CA GLN A 1043 -60.53 51.92 30.39
C GLN A 1043 -61.33 52.64 29.28
N LEU A 1044 -61.04 52.37 28.01
CA LEU A 1044 -61.78 52.93 26.87
C LEU A 1044 -63.25 52.48 26.88
N LEU A 1045 -63.51 51.19 27.09
CA LEU A 1045 -64.87 50.65 27.23
C LEU A 1045 -65.63 51.28 28.41
N LEU A 1046 -64.98 51.43 29.57
CA LEU A 1046 -65.55 52.12 30.74
C LEU A 1046 -65.80 53.62 30.49
N SER A 1047 -65.00 54.27 29.63
CA SER A 1047 -65.22 55.65 29.21
C SER A 1047 -66.40 55.75 28.23
N ASN A 1048 -66.50 54.84 27.26
CA ASN A 1048 -67.60 54.80 26.30
C ASN A 1048 -68.96 54.60 26.99
N GLY A 1049 -69.04 53.66 27.94
CA GLY A 1049 -70.24 53.45 28.75
C GLY A 1049 -70.65 54.67 29.59
N LYS A 1050 -69.71 55.53 29.99
CA LYS A 1050 -70.03 56.83 30.62
C LYS A 1050 -70.58 57.83 29.59
N VAL A 1051 -70.01 57.89 28.39
CA VAL A 1051 -70.53 58.74 27.30
C VAL A 1051 -71.95 58.32 26.92
N GLU A 1052 -72.22 57.02 26.79
CA GLU A 1052 -73.57 56.48 26.55
C GLU A 1052 -74.58 56.86 27.66
N GLN A 1053 -74.15 56.83 28.93
CA GLN A 1053 -74.97 57.31 30.05
C GLN A 1053 -75.26 58.82 29.96
N PHE A 1054 -74.27 59.65 29.60
CA PHE A 1054 -74.49 61.08 29.36
C PHE A 1054 -75.42 61.35 28.16
N MET A 1055 -75.25 60.64 27.04
CA MET A 1055 -76.16 60.74 25.88
C MET A 1055 -77.59 60.35 26.25
N THR A 1056 -77.76 59.31 27.07
CA THR A 1056 -79.06 58.87 27.59
C THR A 1056 -79.70 59.93 28.49
N PHE A 1057 -78.91 60.53 29.40
CA PHE A 1057 -79.36 61.63 30.26
C PHE A 1057 -79.81 62.86 29.45
N VAL A 1058 -79.04 63.27 28.43
CA VAL A 1058 -79.43 64.39 27.56
C VAL A 1058 -80.70 64.07 26.78
N LYS A 1059 -80.80 62.87 26.17
CA LYS A 1059 -82.01 62.43 25.44
C LYS A 1059 -83.26 62.33 26.33
N ALA A 1060 -83.10 62.17 27.65
CA ALA A 1060 -84.20 62.27 28.62
C ALA A 1060 -84.53 63.73 28.98
N LEU A 1061 -83.53 64.56 29.29
CA LEU A 1061 -83.68 65.96 29.66
C LEU A 1061 -84.38 66.79 28.56
N THR A 1062 -84.08 66.54 27.30
CA THR A 1062 -84.66 67.32 26.18
C THR A 1062 -86.10 66.92 25.87
N ARG A 1063 -86.48 65.65 26.10
CA ARG A 1063 -87.88 65.22 26.09
C ARG A 1063 -88.68 65.87 27.22
N GLU A 1064 -88.14 65.91 28.43
CA GLU A 1064 -88.79 66.56 29.57
C GLU A 1064 -88.97 68.08 29.34
N LEU A 1065 -87.95 68.73 28.77
CA LEU A 1065 -88.02 70.14 28.40
C LEU A 1065 -89.08 70.41 27.31
N GLN A 1066 -89.14 69.57 26.27
CA GLN A 1066 -90.18 69.64 25.24
C GLN A 1066 -91.58 69.46 25.83
N HIS A 1067 -91.80 68.39 26.60
CA HIS A 1067 -93.07 68.08 27.25
C HIS A 1067 -93.56 69.27 28.10
N SER A 1068 -92.69 69.83 28.93
CA SER A 1068 -93.06 70.95 29.79
C SER A 1068 -93.20 72.30 29.04
N VAL A 1069 -92.61 72.46 27.85
CA VAL A 1069 -92.93 73.57 26.93
C VAL A 1069 -94.33 73.39 26.33
N GLN A 1070 -94.66 72.19 25.86
CA GLN A 1070 -95.98 71.87 25.28
C GLN A 1070 -97.11 71.96 26.33
N GLU A 1071 -96.86 71.53 27.57
CA GLU A 1071 -97.76 71.68 28.72
C GLU A 1071 -98.03 73.17 29.03
N LEU A 1072 -97.05 74.06 28.84
CA LEU A 1072 -97.25 75.50 28.98
C LEU A 1072 -98.04 76.09 27.79
N ARG A 1073 -97.74 75.69 26.55
CA ARG A 1073 -98.52 76.14 25.37
C ARG A 1073 -100.00 75.74 25.49
N THR A 1074 -100.30 74.51 25.94
CA THR A 1074 -101.71 74.07 26.15
C THR A 1074 -102.40 74.82 27.30
N LYS A 1075 -101.71 75.08 28.42
CA LYS A 1075 -102.23 75.92 29.51
C LYS A 1075 -102.49 77.37 29.07
N ILE A 1076 -101.65 77.94 28.21
CA ILE A 1076 -101.87 79.26 27.61
C ILE A 1076 -103.10 79.25 26.69
N LYS A 1077 -103.25 78.23 25.83
CA LYS A 1077 -104.43 78.09 24.95
C LYS A 1077 -105.74 77.95 25.75
N GLN A 1078 -105.72 77.19 26.86
CA GLN A 1078 -106.85 77.13 27.81
C GLN A 1078 -107.14 78.47 28.49
N ALA A 1079 -106.11 79.21 28.92
CA ALA A 1079 -106.26 80.53 29.52
C ALA A 1079 -106.79 81.58 28.52
N LYS A 1080 -106.43 81.49 27.23
CA LYS A 1080 -106.96 82.35 26.15
C LYS A 1080 -108.46 82.13 25.94
N LYS A 1081 -108.91 80.87 25.75
CA LYS A 1081 -110.34 80.54 25.68
C LYS A 1081 -111.11 81.06 26.91
N MET A 1082 -110.57 80.90 28.13
CA MET A 1082 -111.19 81.44 29.35
C MET A 1082 -111.22 82.99 29.44
N GLY A 1083 -110.38 83.69 28.68
CA GLY A 1083 -110.42 85.15 28.54
C GLY A 1083 -111.52 85.59 27.56
N GLU A 1084 -111.57 84.98 26.38
CA GLU A 1084 -112.53 85.29 25.31
C GLU A 1084 -113.98 85.06 25.75
N VAL A 1085 -114.26 83.92 26.40
CA VAL A 1085 -115.56 83.59 27.00
C VAL A 1085 -116.01 84.64 28.04
N ARG A 1086 -115.10 85.43 28.60
CA ARG A 1086 -115.39 86.49 29.58
C ARG A 1086 -115.67 87.85 28.94
N VAL A 1087 -115.25 88.09 27.69
CA VAL A 1087 -115.53 89.35 26.96
C VAL A 1087 -116.98 89.39 26.47
N CYS A 1088 -117.52 88.27 25.98
CA CYS A 1088 -118.92 88.19 25.52
C CYS A 1088 -119.96 88.35 26.64
N LYS A 1089 -119.60 88.09 27.91
CA LYS A 1089 -120.54 88.10 29.06
C LYS A 1089 -120.85 89.49 29.62
N LYS A 1090 -120.90 90.51 28.75
CA LYS A 1090 -121.21 91.92 29.07
C LYS A 1090 -122.34 92.55 28.24
N GLY A 1091 -123.01 91.78 27.36
CA GLY A 1091 -124.08 92.27 26.48
C GLY A 1091 -125.42 91.53 26.53
N LEU A 1092 -125.52 90.36 27.18
CA LEU A 1092 -126.72 89.52 27.17
C LEU A 1092 -127.08 89.05 28.60
N SER A 1093 -128.36 89.19 28.99
CA SER A 1093 -128.87 88.63 30.25
C SER A 1093 -128.90 87.10 30.17
N GLN A 1094 -128.56 86.43 31.26
CA GLN A 1094 -128.59 84.96 31.38
C GLN A 1094 -130.01 84.39 31.13
N GLU A 1095 -131.05 85.19 31.39
CA GLU A 1095 -132.44 84.88 31.07
C GLU A 1095 -132.68 84.71 29.57
N SER A 1096 -131.99 85.48 28.72
CA SER A 1096 -132.14 85.40 27.26
C SER A 1096 -131.54 84.12 26.67
N VAL A 1097 -130.44 83.62 27.25
CA VAL A 1097 -129.80 82.37 26.82
C VAL A 1097 -130.65 81.17 27.25
N GLN A 1098 -131.18 81.17 28.49
CA GLN A 1098 -132.11 80.12 28.93
C GLN A 1098 -133.42 80.15 28.14
N LEU A 1099 -133.94 81.33 27.78
CA LEU A 1099 -135.12 81.44 26.92
C LEU A 1099 -134.85 80.93 25.49
N ALA A 1100 -133.69 81.25 24.89
CA ALA A 1100 -133.30 80.76 23.58
C ALA A 1100 -133.15 79.23 23.55
N ALA A 1101 -132.45 78.65 24.54
CA ALA A 1101 -132.34 77.20 24.71
C ALA A 1101 -133.72 76.52 24.88
N SER A 1102 -134.63 77.15 25.65
CA SER A 1102 -136.00 76.64 25.87
C SER A 1102 -136.89 76.75 24.63
N ILE A 1103 -136.69 77.75 23.77
CA ILE A 1103 -137.45 77.92 22.51
C ILE A 1103 -136.92 76.98 21.41
N LEU A 1104 -135.61 76.79 21.33
CA LEU A 1104 -134.96 75.92 20.34
C LEU A 1104 -134.89 74.45 20.79
N ASN A 1105 -135.24 74.15 22.04
CA ASN A 1105 -135.30 72.82 22.63
C ASN A 1105 -133.97 72.03 22.52
N VAL A 1106 -132.86 72.73 22.77
CA VAL A 1106 -131.48 72.22 22.86
C VAL A 1106 -130.89 72.61 24.21
N SER A 1107 -129.87 71.91 24.72
CA SER A 1107 -129.30 72.25 26.02
C SER A 1107 -128.49 73.55 25.94
N THR A 1108 -128.34 74.24 27.07
CA THR A 1108 -127.52 75.47 27.14
C THR A 1108 -126.05 75.20 26.79
N THR A 1109 -125.56 73.98 27.02
CA THR A 1109 -124.23 73.51 26.61
C THR A 1109 -124.12 73.33 25.10
N ASP A 1110 -125.10 72.70 24.44
CA ASP A 1110 -125.08 72.53 22.97
C ASP A 1110 -125.16 73.90 22.26
N LEU A 1111 -125.87 74.85 22.88
CA LEU A 1111 -125.99 76.22 22.37
C LEU A 1111 -124.71 77.05 22.59
N GLU A 1112 -123.92 76.82 23.65
CA GLU A 1112 -122.58 77.40 23.80
C GLU A 1112 -121.55 76.72 22.86
N GLU A 1113 -121.63 75.40 22.63
CA GLU A 1113 -120.74 74.65 21.71
C GLU A 1113 -120.96 75.05 20.23
N ILE A 1114 -122.20 75.28 19.80
CA ILE A 1114 -122.52 75.80 18.45
C ILE A 1114 -122.07 77.28 18.27
N LEU A 1115 -121.80 77.99 19.37
CA LEU A 1115 -121.26 79.36 19.35
C LEU A 1115 -119.74 79.45 19.54
N GLU A 1116 -119.06 78.36 19.95
CA GLU A 1116 -117.60 78.24 19.86
C GLU A 1116 -117.16 77.95 18.42
N VAL A 1117 -117.13 79.01 17.59
CA VAL A 1117 -116.32 79.00 16.36
C VAL A 1117 -114.85 78.96 16.78
N GLU A 1118 -114.19 77.81 16.62
CA GLU A 1118 -112.74 77.73 16.81
C GLU A 1118 -112.03 78.58 15.74
N ASP A 1119 -111.12 79.44 16.18
CA ASP A 1119 -110.34 80.29 15.29
C ASP A 1119 -109.27 79.46 14.56
N ASP A 1120 -109.46 79.24 13.26
CA ASP A 1120 -108.60 78.42 12.39
C ASP A 1120 -107.12 78.86 12.47
N ASP A 1121 -106.84 80.14 12.70
CA ASP A 1121 -105.47 80.67 12.83
C ASP A 1121 -104.76 80.14 14.10
N GLU A 1122 -105.44 80.06 15.26
CA GLU A 1122 -104.87 79.46 16.48
C GLU A 1122 -104.86 77.92 16.42
N ALA A 1123 -105.67 77.28 15.57
CA ALA A 1123 -105.53 75.86 15.26
C ALA A 1123 -104.25 75.60 14.42
N ALA A 1124 -104.08 76.32 13.31
CA ALA A 1124 -102.92 76.25 12.43
C ALA A 1124 -101.59 76.54 13.18
N LYS A 1125 -101.59 77.57 14.02
CA LYS A 1125 -100.45 77.96 14.86
C LYS A 1125 -99.99 76.85 15.80
N THR A 1126 -100.89 76.20 16.54
CA THR A 1126 -100.50 75.05 17.40
C THR A 1126 -99.90 73.88 16.64
N LYS A 1127 -100.23 73.71 15.34
CA LYS A 1127 -99.64 72.68 14.49
C LYS A 1127 -98.20 73.05 14.07
N MET A 1128 -97.94 74.33 13.78
CA MET A 1128 -96.59 74.84 13.49
C MET A 1128 -95.66 74.73 14.71
N GLU A 1129 -96.17 75.07 15.89
CA GLU A 1129 -95.43 74.97 17.16
C GLU A 1129 -95.00 73.53 17.50
N PHE A 1130 -95.80 72.52 17.13
CA PHE A 1130 -95.46 71.12 17.33
C PHE A 1130 -94.36 70.62 16.37
N GLU A 1131 -94.41 71.01 15.09
CA GLU A 1131 -93.38 70.62 14.12
C GLU A 1131 -92.02 71.28 14.46
N ASN A 1132 -92.03 72.55 14.90
CA ASN A 1132 -90.84 73.26 15.41
C ASN A 1132 -90.20 72.59 16.64
N ASP A 1133 -90.98 71.86 17.46
CA ASP A 1133 -90.44 71.07 18.58
C ASP A 1133 -89.80 69.75 18.12
N LYS A 1134 -90.38 69.14 17.07
CA LYS A 1134 -89.90 67.89 16.46
C LYS A 1134 -88.57 68.12 15.73
N GLU A 1135 -88.47 69.18 14.92
CA GLU A 1135 -87.21 69.59 14.28
C GLU A 1135 -86.10 69.87 15.31
N TRP A 1136 -86.45 70.49 16.44
CA TRP A 1136 -85.49 70.74 17.53
C TRP A 1136 -85.01 69.46 18.23
N LEU A 1137 -85.89 68.47 18.45
CA LEU A 1137 -85.47 67.15 18.94
C LEU A 1137 -84.54 66.44 17.95
N GLU A 1138 -84.84 66.52 16.66
CA GLU A 1138 -84.05 65.88 15.61
C GLU A 1138 -82.67 66.54 15.45
N TYR A 1139 -82.60 67.88 15.52
CA TYR A 1139 -81.36 68.64 15.61
C TYR A 1139 -80.50 68.22 16.81
N ILE A 1140 -81.10 68.03 17.99
CA ILE A 1140 -80.39 67.54 19.19
C ILE A 1140 -79.95 66.07 19.03
N HIS A 1141 -80.73 65.23 18.35
CA HIS A 1141 -80.33 63.85 18.06
C HIS A 1141 -79.06 63.83 17.20
N ASN A 1142 -79.05 64.62 16.12
CA ASN A 1142 -77.93 64.77 15.20
C ASN A 1142 -76.69 65.36 15.89
N LEU A 1143 -76.88 66.34 16.80
CA LEU A 1143 -75.78 66.89 17.62
C LEU A 1143 -75.14 65.85 18.55
N LEU A 1144 -75.93 64.89 19.07
CA LEU A 1144 -75.41 63.84 19.95
C LEU A 1144 -74.70 62.71 19.19
N GLU A 1145 -74.98 62.51 17.91
CA GLU A 1145 -74.33 61.49 17.07
C GLU A 1145 -73.11 62.03 16.30
N ALA A 1146 -72.95 63.35 16.25
CA ALA A 1146 -71.81 64.02 15.60
C ALA A 1146 -70.51 63.93 16.43
N GLN A 1147 -69.41 63.51 15.80
CA GLN A 1147 -68.08 63.40 16.43
C GLN A 1147 -67.34 64.74 16.58
N PHE A 1148 -68.02 65.76 17.09
CA PHE A 1148 -67.51 67.12 17.26
C PHE A 1148 -67.74 67.60 18.71
N PRO A 1149 -67.14 68.72 19.17
CA PRO A 1149 -67.45 69.31 20.48
C PRO A 1149 -68.89 69.87 20.50
N PHE A 1150 -69.86 68.98 20.64
CA PHE A 1150 -71.29 69.28 20.60
C PHE A 1150 -71.79 70.07 21.83
N VAL A 1151 -71.02 70.11 22.92
CA VAL A 1151 -71.44 70.65 24.23
C VAL A 1151 -71.88 72.11 24.15
N SER A 1152 -71.20 72.96 23.37
CA SER A 1152 -71.63 74.36 23.19
C SER A 1152 -72.96 74.45 22.45
N TYR A 1153 -73.05 73.83 21.27
CA TYR A 1153 -74.26 73.85 20.43
C TYR A 1153 -75.47 73.19 21.09
N LEU A 1154 -75.24 72.15 21.91
CA LEU A 1154 -76.26 71.50 22.73
C LEU A 1154 -76.73 72.42 23.87
N MET A 1155 -75.80 73.11 24.55
CA MET A 1155 -76.15 74.10 25.56
C MET A 1155 -76.96 75.25 24.94
N ASP A 1156 -76.55 75.76 23.78
CA ASP A 1156 -77.28 76.83 23.06
C ASP A 1156 -78.69 76.36 22.64
N ALA A 1157 -78.83 75.13 22.11
CA ALA A 1157 -80.12 74.55 21.75
C ALA A 1157 -81.05 74.34 22.96
N ILE A 1158 -80.50 73.92 24.11
CA ILE A 1158 -81.26 73.78 25.37
C ILE A 1158 -81.62 75.15 25.95
N LEU A 1159 -80.70 76.13 25.90
CA LEU A 1159 -80.95 77.51 26.32
C LEU A 1159 -82.02 78.18 25.44
N GLN A 1160 -82.10 77.87 24.15
CA GLN A 1160 -83.14 78.36 23.25
C GLN A 1160 -84.54 77.88 23.72
N LYS A 1161 -84.71 76.58 24.01
CA LYS A 1161 -85.99 76.06 24.54
C LYS A 1161 -86.26 76.47 25.99
N LEU A 1162 -85.25 76.68 26.83
CA LEU A 1162 -85.45 77.27 28.17
C LEU A 1162 -85.91 78.73 28.10
N ASN A 1163 -85.39 79.51 27.14
CA ASN A 1163 -85.86 80.88 26.90
C ASN A 1163 -87.27 80.91 26.27
N GLU A 1164 -87.61 79.98 25.40
CA GLU A 1164 -88.99 79.78 24.94
C GLU A 1164 -89.91 79.44 26.12
N LYS A 1165 -89.54 78.45 26.94
CA LYS A 1165 -90.28 78.08 28.17
C LYS A 1165 -90.48 79.29 29.08
N LYS A 1166 -89.44 80.11 29.28
CA LYS A 1166 -89.52 81.33 30.09
C LYS A 1166 -90.53 82.33 29.50
N LYS A 1167 -90.48 82.61 28.20
CA LYS A 1167 -91.44 83.52 27.53
C LYS A 1167 -92.88 83.00 27.69
N LEU A 1168 -93.09 81.70 27.54
CA LEU A 1168 -94.40 81.07 27.74
C LEU A 1168 -94.88 81.17 29.21
N VAL A 1169 -93.99 81.00 30.20
CA VAL A 1169 -94.32 81.26 31.62
C VAL A 1169 -94.66 82.74 31.85
N GLU A 1170 -93.96 83.68 31.20
CA GLU A 1170 -94.23 85.12 31.29
C GLU A 1170 -95.56 85.50 30.60
N GLU A 1171 -95.89 84.90 29.45
CA GLU A 1171 -97.18 85.05 28.76
C GLU A 1171 -98.32 84.47 29.60
N TYR A 1172 -98.18 83.22 30.08
CA TYR A 1172 -99.17 82.58 30.96
C TYR A 1172 -99.40 83.40 32.25
N SER A 1173 -98.32 83.86 32.88
CA SER A 1173 -98.41 84.70 34.09
C SER A 1173 -99.06 86.06 33.81
N SER A 1174 -98.91 86.60 32.60
CA SER A 1174 -99.56 87.85 32.19
C SER A 1174 -101.05 87.62 31.89
N LEU A 1175 -101.41 86.53 31.22
CA LEU A 1175 -102.82 86.12 31.04
C LEU A 1175 -103.52 85.87 32.37
N MET A 1176 -102.87 85.17 33.30
CA MET A 1176 -103.42 84.92 34.64
C MET A 1176 -103.59 86.22 35.45
N LYS A 1177 -102.69 87.21 35.27
CA LYS A 1177 -102.84 88.57 35.82
C LYS A 1177 -103.92 89.43 35.13
N HIS A 1178 -104.43 89.01 33.97
CA HIS A 1178 -105.57 89.63 33.29
C HIS A 1178 -106.88 88.85 33.48
N THR A 1179 -106.85 87.70 34.16
CA THR A 1179 -108.05 86.88 34.47
C THR A 1179 -108.34 86.74 35.97
N ALA A 1180 -107.53 87.37 36.82
CA ALA A 1180 -107.78 87.66 38.23
C ALA A 1180 -108.26 89.12 38.40
#